data_AF-A0A4Y9Z9Y9-F1
#
_entry.id   AF-A0A4Y9Z9Y9-F1
#
_cell.length_a   1.000
_cell.length_b   1.000
_cell.length_c   1.000
_cell.angle_alpha   90.00
_cell.angle_beta   90.00
_cell.angle_gamma   90.00
#
_symmetry.space_group_name_H-M   'P 1'
#
loop_
_entity.id
_entity.type
_entity.pdbx_description
1 polymer ?
#
loop_
_entity_poly.entity_id
_entity_poly.type
_entity_poly.pdbx_seq_one_letter_code
_entity_poly.pdbx_strand_id
1 'polypeptide(L)'
;MSSREPGIPLSVILTNELPNLERRLECLSTREEKYLALCTFVRGRLPPEAWAADPEMFRRDADLTRWQIGHTSNVHTHPGYVVLLECHGLRDDYIVSLYMEIVPGWVSYRVQPVGLSVIAQRIARGNIGMHINKTAWIRYGQQIGRLHGFASAALRTSAMRLTYICRGCTWPFPVRIALTCRWGDLPAYDILKLPTNALPEDSNVHAVLSVASSDLRNLILTVNALPPDFPKHLHFILNDSCPLRLLRTFLIIQSLASIKDRTTAADTALHYWYSAFLPEEYATQSRMVMSKILRSVNSGPGEDRFMFSRQLTETANIMGQLNEHYRSVQQQYLGAHYGADTVHPELQHVRVSPLSIDRLHRRYCQVEPAHRQALHHFRKTGVLLPFGAATAHFKHPNRFLFSPEGKWIQDDLADPLRGWPYVFVLSNLSAASSTISSRIEDVMAAGKAHGVERGDVYGTLYFYLMGQLRTFIDRLHMLNIHFIVFACTASELAGRLRSGALAKFGIRAQMGFDIDAGTLGDMDPGAWMRVVLVGTSVKWAEGPGEIAEESRLRGEAVRALTGRLMQEGKIPRPSRERSADDVLNVIPAYESSFTAMYDNSNAFMKYIAVNLGPSLRNHGLEYRVRNSIVPHRLGAKVDAPLNALPDFSDAERWYLNVNLVGRGWVERSFEISRLRAAITAPEPQDVNAAGEAPGS
;
A
#
# COMPACT_ATOMS: atom_id res chain seq x y z
N MET A 1 3.43 39.89 -11.29
CA MET A 1 4.49 38.89 -11.05
C MET A 1 4.25 37.76 -12.03
N SER A 2 5.18 37.53 -12.96
CA SER A 2 5.01 36.54 -14.02
C SER A 2 5.36 35.16 -13.48
N SER A 3 4.58 34.12 -13.84
CA SER A 3 4.82 32.70 -13.56
C SER A 3 6.11 32.13 -14.19
N ARG A 4 6.99 32.99 -14.73
CA ARG A 4 8.22 32.62 -15.43
C ARG A 4 9.46 32.60 -14.55
N GLU A 5 9.37 32.98 -13.28
CA GLU A 5 10.50 32.88 -12.35
C GLU A 5 10.52 31.51 -11.64
N PRO A 6 11.56 30.68 -11.84
CA PRO A 6 11.71 29.43 -11.10
C PRO A 6 11.82 29.70 -9.60
N GLY A 7 10.96 29.08 -8.78
CA GLY A 7 11.05 29.11 -7.32
C GLY A 7 9.94 29.84 -6.57
N ILE A 8 8.94 30.42 -7.24
CA ILE A 8 7.76 31.00 -6.56
C ILE A 8 6.82 29.85 -6.12
N PRO A 9 6.48 29.73 -4.82
CA PRO A 9 5.59 28.68 -4.34
C PRO A 9 4.21 28.74 -5.00
N LEU A 10 3.64 27.58 -5.36
CA LEU A 10 2.32 27.48 -6.00
C LEU A 10 1.21 28.17 -5.20
N SER A 11 1.33 28.16 -3.86
CA SER A 11 0.43 28.89 -2.96
C SER A 11 0.48 30.40 -3.18
N VAL A 12 1.65 30.98 -3.42
CA VAL A 12 1.84 32.42 -3.70
C VAL A 12 1.25 32.81 -5.05
N ILE A 13 1.28 31.91 -6.04
CA ILE A 13 0.62 32.11 -7.32
C ILE A 13 -0.91 32.10 -7.13
N LEU A 14 -1.45 31.11 -6.42
CA LEU A 14 -2.89 30.99 -6.17
C LEU A 14 -3.44 32.16 -5.34
N THR A 15 -2.74 32.61 -4.30
CA THR A 15 -3.16 33.74 -3.44
C THR A 15 -3.21 35.06 -4.20
N ASN A 16 -2.41 35.22 -5.25
CA ASN A 16 -2.34 36.48 -6.01
C ASN A 16 -3.13 36.45 -7.33
N GLU A 17 -3.21 35.31 -8.01
CA GLU A 17 -3.82 35.23 -9.34
C GLU A 17 -5.32 34.98 -9.32
N LEU A 18 -5.82 34.16 -8.39
CA LEU A 18 -7.25 33.85 -8.29
C LEU A 18 -8.09 35.13 -8.03
N PRO A 19 -7.72 36.02 -7.09
CA PRO A 19 -8.46 37.27 -6.85
C PRO A 19 -8.35 38.29 -7.99
N ASN A 20 -7.34 38.17 -8.86
CA ASN A 20 -7.20 39.01 -10.05
C ASN A 20 -8.09 38.51 -11.20
N LEU A 21 -8.19 37.19 -11.37
CA LEU A 21 -9.13 36.62 -12.33
C LEU A 21 -10.58 36.90 -11.89
N GLU A 22 -10.88 36.69 -10.61
CA GLU A 22 -12.19 36.97 -10.02
C GLU A 22 -12.64 38.42 -10.27
N ARG A 23 -11.83 39.41 -9.88
CA ARG A 23 -12.13 40.83 -10.18
C ARG A 23 -12.34 41.12 -11.66
N ARG A 24 -11.57 40.47 -12.55
CA ARG A 24 -11.76 40.64 -14.00
C ARG A 24 -13.08 40.04 -14.48
N LEU A 25 -13.47 38.88 -13.97
CA LEU A 25 -14.74 38.23 -14.32
C LEU A 25 -15.96 38.96 -13.72
N GLU A 26 -15.80 39.59 -12.55
CA GLU A 26 -16.81 40.44 -11.92
C GLU A 26 -17.10 41.72 -12.71
N CYS A 27 -16.08 42.32 -13.34
CA CYS A 27 -16.24 43.55 -14.13
C CYS A 27 -16.90 43.34 -15.51
N LEU A 28 -17.16 42.09 -15.91
CA LEU A 28 -17.72 41.76 -17.22
C LEU A 28 -19.19 41.40 -17.10
N SER A 29 -19.99 41.84 -18.07
CA SER A 29 -21.45 41.80 -17.97
C SER A 29 -22.03 40.56 -18.66
N THR A 30 -21.38 40.09 -19.71
CA THR A 30 -21.84 38.97 -20.53
C THR A 30 -20.99 37.72 -20.32
N ARG A 31 -21.58 36.56 -20.59
CA ARG A 31 -20.88 35.26 -20.50
C ARG A 31 -19.77 35.16 -21.55
N GLU A 32 -20.01 35.69 -22.75
CA GLU A 32 -19.05 35.70 -23.86
C GLU A 32 -17.80 36.54 -23.54
N GLU A 33 -17.96 37.72 -22.92
CA GLU A 33 -16.82 38.54 -22.49
C GLU A 33 -16.01 37.84 -21.41
N LYS A 34 -16.68 37.22 -20.43
CA LYS A 34 -16.03 36.45 -19.37
C LYS A 34 -15.26 35.26 -19.92
N TYR A 35 -15.84 34.55 -20.89
CA TYR A 35 -15.19 33.48 -21.61
C TYR A 35 -13.94 33.95 -22.35
N LEU A 36 -14.02 35.06 -23.09
CA LEU A 36 -12.88 35.60 -23.83
C LEU A 36 -11.76 36.09 -22.89
N ALA A 37 -12.13 36.69 -21.76
CA ALA A 37 -11.20 37.09 -20.71
C ALA A 37 -10.49 35.89 -20.08
N LEU A 38 -11.23 34.78 -19.87
CA LEU A 38 -10.68 33.51 -19.40
C LEU A 38 -9.71 32.89 -20.41
N CYS A 39 -10.07 32.82 -21.70
CA CYS A 39 -9.18 32.33 -22.76
C CYS A 39 -7.89 33.15 -22.83
N THR A 40 -8.00 34.47 -22.76
CA THR A 40 -6.85 35.39 -22.74
C THR A 40 -5.99 35.19 -21.49
N PHE A 41 -6.63 34.95 -20.34
CA PHE A 41 -5.96 34.65 -19.09
C PHE A 41 -5.13 33.35 -19.20
N VAL A 42 -5.72 32.26 -19.72
CA VAL A 42 -5.06 30.96 -19.90
C VAL A 42 -3.91 31.07 -20.92
N ARG A 43 -4.14 31.71 -22.07
CA ARG A 43 -3.11 31.90 -23.13
C ARG A 43 -1.87 32.63 -22.64
N GLY A 44 -2.03 33.60 -21.74
CA GLY A 44 -0.90 34.33 -21.16
C GLY A 44 -0.01 33.53 -20.22
N ARG A 45 -0.40 32.30 -19.81
CA ARG A 45 0.34 31.49 -18.81
C ARG A 45 0.85 30.14 -19.32
N LEU A 46 0.43 29.68 -20.49
CA LEU A 46 0.98 28.44 -21.07
C LEU A 46 2.36 28.70 -21.69
N PRO A 47 3.35 27.80 -21.49
CA PRO A 47 4.65 27.89 -22.15
C PRO A 47 4.52 27.71 -23.68
N PRO A 48 5.35 28.38 -24.50
CA PRO A 48 5.35 28.17 -25.95
C PRO A 48 5.60 26.72 -26.38
N GLU A 49 6.34 25.94 -25.57
CA GLU A 49 6.63 24.52 -25.84
C GLU A 49 5.38 23.64 -25.74
N ALA A 50 4.40 24.02 -24.91
CA ALA A 50 3.11 23.33 -24.82
C ALA A 50 2.27 23.47 -26.11
N TRP A 51 2.61 24.46 -26.96
CA TRP A 51 1.92 24.74 -28.21
C TRP A 51 2.54 24.00 -29.41
N ALA A 52 3.80 23.55 -29.27
CA ALA A 52 4.57 22.92 -30.34
C ALA A 52 4.58 21.37 -30.26
N ALA A 53 4.01 20.79 -29.21
CA ALA A 53 4.01 19.34 -28.99
C ALA A 53 3.01 18.60 -29.92
N ASP A 54 3.47 17.52 -30.54
CA ASP A 54 2.63 16.58 -31.30
C ASP A 54 1.55 15.96 -30.36
N PRO A 55 0.26 15.95 -30.75
CA PRO A 55 -0.82 15.34 -29.97
C PRO A 55 -0.58 13.88 -29.55
N GLU A 56 0.22 13.10 -30.30
CA GLU A 56 0.62 11.74 -29.91
C GLU A 56 1.63 11.72 -28.75
N MET A 57 2.44 12.78 -28.60
CA MET A 57 3.41 12.92 -27.52
C MET A 57 2.71 13.19 -26.17
N PHE A 58 1.61 13.95 -26.19
CA PHE A 58 0.75 14.19 -25.01
C PHE A 58 0.14 12.91 -24.41
N ARG A 59 -0.10 11.89 -25.24
CA ARG A 59 -0.63 10.59 -24.77
C ARG A 59 0.46 9.67 -24.20
N ARG A 60 1.73 9.92 -24.52
CA ARG A 60 2.86 9.03 -24.15
C ARG A 60 3.76 9.61 -23.06
N ASP A 61 3.69 10.91 -22.82
CA ASP A 61 4.46 11.59 -21.77
C ASP A 61 3.72 11.59 -20.42
N ALA A 62 4.32 10.96 -19.42
CA ALA A 62 3.77 10.81 -18.06
C ALA A 62 3.72 12.14 -17.27
N ASP A 63 4.52 13.14 -17.64
CA ASP A 63 4.55 14.43 -16.96
C ASP A 63 3.46 15.38 -17.49
N LEU A 64 3.08 15.24 -18.76
CA LEU A 64 1.99 15.98 -19.41
C LEU A 64 0.61 15.32 -19.30
N THR A 65 0.52 14.10 -18.75
CA THR A 65 -0.75 13.43 -18.43
C THR A 65 -1.29 13.76 -17.02
N ARG A 66 -0.59 14.60 -16.25
CA ARG A 66 -0.99 15.08 -14.90
C ARG A 66 -2.19 16.05 -14.88
N TRP A 67 -2.80 16.36 -16.02
CA TRP A 67 -3.93 17.29 -16.15
C TRP A 67 -5.29 16.63 -15.82
N GLN A 68 -5.38 15.98 -14.66
CA GLN A 68 -6.67 15.55 -14.12
C GLN A 68 -7.37 16.73 -13.43
N ILE A 69 -8.58 17.04 -13.87
CA ILE A 69 -9.43 18.12 -13.33
C ILE A 69 -9.68 17.85 -11.84
N GLY A 70 -9.37 18.81 -10.97
CA GLY A 70 -9.54 18.72 -9.50
C GLY A 70 -8.28 18.42 -8.69
N HIS A 71 -7.10 18.35 -9.30
CA HIS A 71 -5.84 18.09 -8.61
C HIS A 71 -5.13 19.38 -8.14
N THR A 72 -4.46 19.36 -6.97
CA THR A 72 -3.87 20.57 -6.34
C THR A 72 -2.44 20.90 -6.80
N SER A 73 -1.81 20.03 -7.58
CA SER A 73 -0.42 20.20 -8.04
C SER A 73 -0.27 21.08 -9.29
N ASN A 74 -1.38 21.58 -9.85
CA ASN A 74 -1.39 22.45 -11.03
C ASN A 74 -2.38 23.60 -10.81
N VAL A 75 -1.98 24.83 -11.12
CA VAL A 75 -2.81 26.04 -11.01
C VAL A 75 -4.14 25.89 -11.76
N HIS A 76 -4.13 25.21 -12.90
CA HIS A 76 -5.27 25.09 -13.80
C HIS A 76 -6.29 24.00 -13.38
N THR A 77 -5.94 23.11 -12.46
CA THR A 77 -6.87 22.09 -11.97
C THR A 77 -7.22 22.26 -10.49
N HIS A 78 -6.77 23.38 -9.89
CA HIS A 78 -7.00 23.71 -8.50
C HIS A 78 -8.50 23.94 -8.20
N PRO A 79 -9.05 23.38 -7.10
CA PRO A 79 -10.48 23.50 -6.76
C PRO A 79 -11.00 24.94 -6.68
N GLY A 80 -10.17 25.90 -6.24
CA GLY A 80 -10.55 27.31 -6.18
C GLY A 80 -10.85 27.93 -7.55
N TYR A 81 -10.17 27.50 -8.62
CA TYR A 81 -10.49 27.93 -9.98
C TYR A 81 -11.81 27.32 -10.46
N VAL A 82 -12.04 26.04 -10.15
CA VAL A 82 -13.29 25.35 -10.52
C VAL A 82 -14.50 26.04 -9.89
N VAL A 83 -14.42 26.36 -8.60
CA VAL A 83 -15.49 27.08 -7.88
C VAL A 83 -15.70 28.48 -8.46
N LEU A 84 -14.63 29.24 -8.70
CA LEU A 84 -14.72 30.57 -9.30
C LEU A 84 -15.40 30.55 -10.67
N LEU A 85 -15.03 29.58 -11.52
CA LEU A 85 -15.59 29.44 -12.87
C LEU A 85 -17.04 28.94 -12.84
N GLU A 86 -17.40 28.09 -11.89
CA GLU A 86 -18.79 27.72 -11.62
C GLU A 86 -19.64 28.93 -11.22
N CYS A 87 -19.13 29.79 -10.31
CA CYS A 87 -19.81 31.01 -9.89
C CYS A 87 -20.08 31.98 -11.05
N HIS A 88 -19.28 31.92 -12.12
CA HIS A 88 -19.45 32.73 -13.32
C HIS A 88 -20.07 31.99 -14.51
N GLY A 89 -20.49 30.73 -14.35
CA GLY A 89 -21.12 29.94 -15.42
C GLY A 89 -20.18 29.52 -16.56
N LEU A 90 -18.87 29.47 -16.29
CA LEU A 90 -17.81 29.21 -17.28
C LEU A 90 -17.17 27.82 -17.14
N ARG A 91 -17.65 26.95 -16.24
CA ARG A 91 -17.01 25.65 -15.95
C ARG A 91 -16.83 24.79 -17.21
N ASP A 92 -17.90 24.62 -17.97
CA ASP A 92 -17.88 23.79 -19.18
C ASP A 92 -17.03 24.44 -20.28
N ASP A 93 -17.12 25.77 -20.39
CA ASP A 93 -16.37 26.57 -21.35
C ASP A 93 -14.85 26.56 -21.05
N TYR A 94 -14.48 26.50 -19.78
CA TYR A 94 -13.09 26.32 -19.34
C TYR A 94 -12.53 24.97 -19.74
N ILE A 95 -13.29 23.89 -19.52
CA ILE A 95 -12.89 22.53 -19.91
C ILE A 95 -12.74 22.48 -21.44
N VAL A 96 -13.69 23.04 -22.19
CA VAL A 96 -13.63 23.11 -23.66
C VAL A 96 -12.43 23.94 -24.13
N SER A 97 -12.13 25.09 -23.50
CA SER A 97 -10.96 25.91 -23.85
C SER A 97 -9.64 25.22 -23.56
N LEU A 98 -9.54 24.55 -22.42
CA LEU A 98 -8.36 23.77 -22.04
C LEU A 98 -8.12 22.63 -23.03
N TYR A 99 -9.20 21.95 -23.47
CA TYR A 99 -9.11 20.87 -24.47
C TYR A 99 -8.82 21.38 -25.88
N MET A 100 -9.44 22.49 -26.32
CA MET A 100 -9.29 23.04 -27.67
C MET A 100 -7.93 23.72 -27.90
N GLU A 101 -7.34 24.32 -26.86
CA GLU A 101 -6.04 24.99 -26.96
C GLU A 101 -4.86 24.02 -26.79
N ILE A 102 -5.07 22.86 -26.15
CA ILE A 102 -4.04 21.81 -25.99
C ILE A 102 -4.06 20.82 -27.17
N VAL A 103 -5.19 20.65 -27.85
CA VAL A 103 -5.35 19.74 -28.99
C VAL A 103 -5.87 20.49 -30.21
N PRO A 104 -4.99 21.03 -31.08
CA PRO A 104 -5.43 21.66 -32.32
C PRO A 104 -5.98 20.57 -33.26
N GLY A 105 -7.30 20.59 -33.54
CA GLY A 105 -7.91 19.69 -34.53
C GLY A 105 -9.38 19.31 -34.32
N TRP A 106 -10.02 19.74 -33.23
CA TRP A 106 -11.37 19.29 -32.87
C TRP A 106 -12.55 20.08 -33.48
N VAL A 107 -12.29 20.98 -34.44
CA VAL A 107 -13.35 21.62 -35.24
C VAL A 107 -13.24 21.21 -36.71
N SER A 108 -13.44 19.92 -36.93
CA SER A 108 -14.26 19.44 -38.04
C SER A 108 -15.22 18.44 -37.41
N TYR A 109 -16.53 18.58 -37.66
CA TYR A 109 -17.66 17.86 -37.03
C TYR A 109 -18.37 18.50 -35.84
N ARG A 110 -19.03 19.64 -36.10
CA ARG A 110 -20.51 19.72 -36.04
C ARG A 110 -20.90 20.48 -37.31
N VAL A 111 -21.64 19.93 -38.27
CA VAL A 111 -23.00 19.38 -38.20
C VAL A 111 -23.16 18.40 -39.37
N GLN A 112 -23.38 17.10 -39.12
CA GLN A 112 -24.21 16.23 -39.98
C GLN A 112 -24.66 15.00 -39.15
N PRO A 113 -25.96 14.64 -39.15
CA PRO A 113 -26.45 13.47 -38.43
C PRO A 113 -26.36 12.24 -39.33
N VAL A 114 -25.28 11.44 -39.25
CA VAL A 114 -25.28 10.13 -39.93
C VAL A 114 -24.52 9.08 -39.13
N GLY A 115 -25.30 8.19 -38.50
CA GLY A 115 -24.86 6.91 -37.94
C GLY A 115 -25.93 5.83 -38.06
N LEU A 116 -26.84 5.95 -39.04
CA LEU A 116 -27.76 4.90 -39.50
C LEU A 116 -27.26 4.23 -40.80
N SER A 117 -26.06 4.57 -41.30
CA SER A 117 -25.61 4.15 -42.64
C SER A 117 -24.88 2.80 -42.71
N VAL A 118 -24.43 2.21 -41.60
CA VAL A 118 -23.73 0.89 -41.64
C VAL A 118 -24.70 -0.29 -41.51
N ILE A 119 -25.89 -0.07 -40.94
CA ILE A 119 -26.96 -1.08 -40.82
C ILE A 119 -27.91 -1.01 -42.04
N ALA A 120 -28.17 0.18 -42.59
CA ALA A 120 -28.99 0.35 -43.80
C ALA A 120 -28.33 -0.22 -45.07
N GLN A 121 -26.99 -0.16 -45.20
CA GLN A 121 -26.27 -0.74 -46.35
C GLN A 121 -26.18 -2.28 -46.31
N ARG A 122 -26.37 -2.92 -45.14
CA ARG A 122 -26.46 -4.38 -45.03
C ARG A 122 -27.87 -4.92 -45.25
N ILE A 123 -28.90 -4.12 -44.97
CA ILE A 123 -30.32 -4.48 -45.21
C ILE A 123 -30.70 -4.26 -46.69
N ALA A 124 -30.08 -3.29 -47.39
CA ALA A 124 -30.32 -3.05 -48.82
C ALA A 124 -29.68 -4.08 -49.78
N ARG A 125 -28.91 -5.06 -49.28
CA ARG A 125 -28.26 -6.11 -50.09
C ARG A 125 -28.85 -7.51 -49.91
N GLY A 126 -30.10 -7.60 -49.46
CA GLY A 126 -30.96 -8.76 -49.71
C GLY A 126 -30.36 -10.14 -49.46
N ASN A 127 -29.61 -10.33 -48.36
CA ASN A 127 -29.13 -11.65 -47.97
C ASN A 127 -29.32 -11.87 -46.48
N ILE A 128 -30.00 -12.98 -46.19
CA ILE A 128 -30.33 -13.58 -44.88
C ILE A 128 -31.64 -13.05 -44.27
N GLY A 129 -32.71 -13.81 -44.52
CA GLY A 129 -33.99 -13.66 -43.88
C GLY A 129 -34.03 -14.33 -42.51
N MET A 130 -34.77 -13.72 -41.58
CA MET A 130 -35.36 -14.44 -40.45
C MET A 130 -36.55 -13.67 -39.89
N HIS A 131 -37.68 -14.37 -39.81
CA HIS A 131 -38.97 -13.92 -39.30
C HIS A 131 -38.89 -13.46 -37.84
N ILE A 132 -39.28 -12.21 -37.53
CA ILE A 132 -39.75 -11.83 -36.19
C ILE A 132 -41.00 -10.94 -36.29
N ASN A 133 -41.94 -11.25 -35.41
CA ASN A 133 -43.37 -10.93 -35.35
C ASN A 133 -43.69 -9.42 -35.14
N LYS A 134 -44.50 -8.83 -36.04
CA LYS A 134 -44.86 -7.39 -36.08
C LYS A 134 -45.75 -6.90 -34.93
N THR A 135 -46.24 -7.78 -34.07
CA THR A 135 -47.24 -7.42 -33.04
C THR A 135 -46.62 -7.00 -31.69
N ALA A 136 -45.30 -7.17 -31.49
CA ALA A 136 -44.61 -6.77 -30.25
C ALA A 136 -44.12 -5.31 -30.24
N TRP A 137 -43.98 -4.67 -31.41
CA TRP A 137 -43.44 -3.30 -31.52
C TRP A 137 -44.48 -2.21 -31.26
N ILE A 138 -45.77 -2.50 -31.45
CA ILE A 138 -46.86 -1.53 -31.25
C ILE A 138 -47.19 -1.35 -29.76
N ARG A 139 -46.84 -2.30 -28.88
CA ARG A 139 -47.01 -2.15 -27.42
C ARG A 139 -45.87 -1.42 -26.71
N TYR A 140 -44.68 -1.34 -27.31
CA TYR A 140 -43.54 -0.61 -26.70
C TYR A 140 -43.57 0.89 -27.02
N GLY A 141 -44.19 1.29 -28.15
CA GLY A 141 -44.32 2.69 -28.57
C GLY A 141 -45.36 3.51 -27.79
N GLN A 142 -46.30 2.89 -27.06
CA GLN A 142 -47.33 3.59 -26.29
C GLN A 142 -46.98 3.82 -24.81
N GLN A 143 -45.80 3.40 -24.35
CA GLN A 143 -45.37 3.57 -22.95
C GLN A 143 -44.25 4.62 -22.77
N ILE A 144 -43.68 5.16 -23.86
CA ILE A 144 -42.68 6.24 -23.84
C ILE A 144 -43.33 7.64 -23.93
N GLY A 145 -44.63 7.72 -24.25
CA GLY A 145 -45.41 8.96 -24.25
C GLY A 145 -45.95 9.42 -22.88
N ARG A 146 -45.59 8.76 -21.76
CA ARG A 146 -46.07 9.08 -20.40
C ARG A 146 -44.98 9.33 -19.36
N LEU A 147 -43.78 9.75 -19.78
CA LEU A 147 -42.70 10.18 -18.86
C LEU A 147 -42.18 11.61 -19.12
N HIS A 148 -42.95 12.44 -19.82
CA HIS A 148 -42.70 13.88 -19.98
C HIS A 148 -43.51 14.76 -18.99
N GLY A 149 -43.89 14.21 -17.84
CA GLY A 149 -44.79 14.84 -16.88
C GLY A 149 -44.44 14.64 -15.39
N PHE A 150 -43.15 14.46 -15.06
CA PHE A 150 -42.69 14.31 -13.66
C PHE A 150 -41.38 15.05 -13.36
N ALA A 151 -41.13 16.19 -14.02
CA ALA A 151 -39.95 17.03 -13.80
C ALA A 151 -40.29 18.44 -13.27
N SER A 152 -41.34 18.57 -12.43
CA SER A 152 -41.74 19.88 -11.87
C SER A 152 -42.20 19.83 -10.40
N ALA A 153 -41.86 18.80 -9.62
CA ALA A 153 -42.35 18.66 -8.23
C ALA A 153 -41.26 18.51 -7.14
N ALA A 154 -39.95 18.54 -7.46
CA ALA A 154 -38.89 18.40 -6.46
C ALA A 154 -38.04 19.68 -6.25
N LEU A 155 -38.47 20.83 -6.78
CA LEU A 155 -37.74 22.10 -6.74
C LEU A 155 -38.37 23.18 -5.82
N ARG A 156 -39.24 22.80 -4.86
CA ARG A 156 -39.95 23.80 -4.01
C ARG A 156 -40.03 23.54 -2.50
N THR A 157 -39.09 22.82 -1.92
CA THR A 157 -39.00 22.77 -0.45
C THR A 157 -37.55 22.78 0.01
N SER A 158 -37.08 24.00 0.30
CA SER A 158 -36.12 24.38 1.35
C SER A 158 -35.12 25.44 0.85
N ALA A 159 -35.63 26.64 0.59
CA ALA A 159 -34.84 27.86 0.66
C ALA A 159 -35.38 28.74 1.78
N MET A 160 -34.46 29.27 2.59
CA MET A 160 -34.58 30.26 3.69
C MET A 160 -34.61 29.71 5.13
N ARG A 161 -33.46 29.75 5.82
CA ARG A 161 -33.08 30.83 6.75
C ARG A 161 -31.76 30.52 7.50
N LEU A 162 -30.87 31.53 7.53
CA LEU A 162 -29.92 31.87 8.62
C LEU A 162 -28.78 30.84 8.91
N THR A 163 -27.48 31.16 9.06
CA THR A 163 -26.74 32.40 9.33
C THR A 163 -25.25 32.15 9.03
N TYR A 164 -24.52 33.20 8.68
CA TYR A 164 -23.05 33.31 8.70
C TYR A 164 -22.39 32.56 9.89
N ILE A 165 -21.56 31.54 9.62
CA ILE A 165 -20.35 31.20 10.39
C ILE A 165 -19.34 30.54 9.41
N CYS A 166 -18.25 31.25 9.11
CA CYS A 166 -17.02 30.66 8.56
C CYS A 166 -16.48 29.59 9.53
N ARG A 167 -16.69 28.30 9.27
CA ARG A 167 -15.96 27.21 9.96
C ARG A 167 -15.80 26.00 9.03
N GLY A 168 -14.55 25.64 8.79
CA GLY A 168 -14.14 24.28 8.44
C GLY A 168 -13.98 24.00 6.95
N CYS A 169 -12.89 24.48 6.35
CA CYS A 169 -12.37 23.93 5.11
C CYS A 169 -12.01 22.45 5.33
N THR A 170 -12.91 21.54 4.95
CA THR A 170 -12.57 20.14 4.73
C THR A 170 -11.87 20.04 3.38
N TRP A 171 -10.54 20.04 3.41
CA TRP A 171 -9.71 19.78 2.24
C TRP A 171 -9.80 18.30 1.84
N PRO A 172 -10.13 17.97 0.58
CA PRO A 172 -9.98 16.61 0.08
C PRO A 172 -8.49 16.38 -0.23
N PHE A 173 -7.89 15.44 0.48
CA PHE A 173 -6.55 14.92 0.16
C PHE A 173 -6.55 14.30 -1.25
N PRO A 174 -5.51 14.51 -2.08
CA PRO A 174 -5.47 13.96 -3.41
C PRO A 174 -5.43 12.42 -3.36
N VAL A 175 -6.26 11.83 -4.21
CA VAL A 175 -6.30 10.40 -4.50
C VAL A 175 -4.90 9.94 -4.93
N ARG A 176 -4.25 9.16 -4.06
CA ARG A 176 -2.97 8.50 -4.32
C ARG A 176 -3.16 7.45 -5.44
N ILE A 177 -2.88 7.81 -6.68
CA ILE A 177 -2.57 6.81 -7.72
C ILE A 177 -1.38 5.99 -7.20
N ALA A 178 -1.52 4.66 -7.25
CA ALA A 178 -0.73 3.68 -6.51
C ALA A 178 0.79 3.72 -6.78
N LEU A 179 1.52 4.61 -6.12
CA LEU A 179 2.93 4.42 -5.81
C LEU A 179 3.00 3.47 -4.60
N THR A 180 2.97 2.17 -4.88
CA THR A 180 3.06 1.12 -3.85
C THR A 180 4.40 1.22 -3.13
N CYS A 181 4.37 1.49 -1.82
CA CYS A 181 5.54 1.44 -0.94
C CYS A 181 6.24 0.09 -1.13
N ARG A 182 7.44 0.06 -1.72
CA ARG A 182 8.14 -1.20 -1.99
C ARG A 182 8.84 -1.74 -0.72
N TRP A 183 8.82 -1.05 0.41
CA TRP A 183 9.37 -1.54 1.69
C TRP A 183 8.33 -2.05 2.68
N GLY A 184 7.04 -1.99 2.31
CA GLY A 184 5.90 -2.49 3.07
C GLY A 184 5.58 -1.68 4.32
N ASP A 185 4.29 -1.45 4.56
CA ASP A 185 3.81 -0.50 5.59
C ASP A 185 3.42 -1.17 6.92
N LEU A 186 3.39 -2.50 6.94
CA LEU A 186 3.00 -3.31 8.08
C LEU A 186 4.23 -3.94 8.73
N PRO A 187 4.26 -4.14 10.06
CA PRO A 187 5.36 -4.84 10.68
C PRO A 187 5.42 -6.31 10.24
N ALA A 188 6.60 -6.89 10.41
CA ALA A 188 6.85 -8.32 10.19
C ALA A 188 6.19 -9.17 11.30
N TYR A 189 5.62 -10.32 10.93
CA TYR A 189 4.99 -11.30 11.80
C TYR A 189 5.57 -12.70 11.60
N ASP A 190 5.71 -13.47 12.69
CA ASP A 190 5.81 -14.93 12.60
C ASP A 190 4.43 -15.48 12.27
N ILE A 191 4.26 -15.96 11.03
CA ILE A 191 2.97 -16.41 10.49
C ILE A 191 2.59 -17.78 11.06
N LEU A 192 3.57 -18.63 11.37
CA LEU A 192 3.30 -19.96 11.91
C LEU A 192 2.93 -19.89 13.38
N LYS A 193 3.71 -19.12 14.16
CA LYS A 193 3.50 -18.92 15.58
C LYS A 193 3.22 -20.25 16.32
N LEU A 194 4.14 -21.19 16.15
CA LEU A 194 4.05 -22.57 16.65
C LEU A 194 3.66 -22.70 18.13
N PRO A 195 4.10 -21.82 19.06
CA PRO A 195 3.69 -21.93 20.46
C PRO A 195 2.16 -21.85 20.68
N THR A 196 1.44 -21.20 19.77
CA THR A 196 -0.02 -21.01 19.87
C THR A 196 -0.81 -21.71 18.77
N ASN A 197 -0.18 -22.09 17.66
CA ASN A 197 -0.82 -22.81 16.57
C ASN A 197 -0.16 -24.19 16.39
N ALA A 198 -0.92 -25.25 16.65
CA ALA A 198 -0.47 -26.60 16.34
C ALA A 198 -0.44 -26.81 14.82
N LEU A 199 0.66 -27.36 14.32
CA LEU A 199 0.73 -27.82 12.94
C LEU A 199 -0.07 -29.12 12.81
N PRO A 200 -0.79 -29.34 11.70
CA PRO A 200 -1.44 -30.63 11.44
C PRO A 200 -0.41 -31.77 11.51
N GLU A 201 -0.71 -32.84 12.25
CA GLU A 201 0.21 -33.97 12.46
C GLU A 201 0.46 -34.75 11.16
N ASP A 202 -0.54 -34.80 10.28
CA ASP A 202 -0.61 -35.75 9.13
C ASP A 202 0.31 -35.44 7.92
N SER A 203 1.19 -34.44 8.00
CA SER A 203 2.04 -34.06 6.86
C SER A 203 3.49 -33.75 7.25
N ASN A 204 4.42 -34.41 6.56
CA ASN A 204 5.87 -34.12 6.58
C ASN A 204 6.23 -32.80 5.87
N VAL A 205 5.28 -32.22 5.14
CA VAL A 205 5.44 -30.92 4.45
C VAL A 205 4.50 -29.90 5.07
N HIS A 206 5.03 -28.73 5.36
CA HIS A 206 4.25 -27.59 5.80
C HIS A 206 4.43 -26.43 4.83
N ALA A 207 3.34 -25.79 4.41
CA ALA A 207 3.35 -24.80 3.34
C ALA A 207 2.78 -23.46 3.80
N VAL A 208 3.55 -22.40 3.58
CA VAL A 208 3.14 -21.01 3.78
C VAL A 208 2.99 -20.36 2.41
N LEU A 209 1.81 -19.82 2.12
CA LEU A 209 1.49 -19.17 0.87
C LEU A 209 1.42 -17.65 1.07
N SER A 210 2.35 -16.92 0.45
CA SER A 210 2.26 -15.48 0.29
C SER A 210 1.59 -15.13 -1.03
N VAL A 211 0.33 -14.69 -0.98
CA VAL A 211 -0.56 -14.68 -2.15
C VAL A 211 -0.33 -13.49 -3.07
N ALA A 212 -0.01 -12.33 -2.49
CA ALA A 212 0.15 -11.08 -3.22
C ALA A 212 1.33 -10.26 -2.67
N SER A 213 2.32 -10.95 -2.11
CA SER A 213 3.49 -10.34 -1.51
C SER A 213 4.69 -11.24 -1.74
N SER A 214 5.79 -10.64 -2.19
CA SER A 214 7.11 -11.26 -2.21
C SER A 214 8.00 -10.71 -1.10
N ASP A 215 7.41 -10.04 -0.12
CA ASP A 215 8.13 -9.45 1.00
C ASP A 215 8.69 -10.53 1.94
N LEU A 216 10.00 -10.48 2.19
CA LEU A 216 10.71 -11.50 2.96
C LEU A 216 10.60 -11.33 4.47
N ARG A 217 10.02 -10.24 4.97
CA ARG A 217 10.03 -9.91 6.41
C ARG A 217 9.30 -10.94 7.26
N ASN A 218 8.08 -11.29 6.85
CA ASN A 218 7.29 -12.33 7.51
C ASN A 218 7.97 -13.70 7.42
N LEU A 219 8.51 -14.03 6.23
CA LEU A 219 9.25 -15.27 5.99
C LEU A 219 10.47 -15.39 6.90
N ILE A 220 11.30 -14.34 6.99
CA ILE A 220 12.51 -14.33 7.81
C ILE A 220 12.15 -14.52 9.28
N LEU A 221 11.18 -13.76 9.80
CA LEU A 221 10.76 -13.91 11.20
C LEU A 221 10.18 -15.29 11.49
N THR A 222 9.34 -15.80 10.59
CA THR A 222 8.74 -17.13 10.69
C THR A 222 9.83 -18.20 10.76
N VAL A 223 10.78 -18.19 9.83
CA VAL A 223 11.87 -19.17 9.78
C VAL A 223 12.81 -19.05 10.99
N ASN A 224 13.12 -17.83 11.43
CA ASN A 224 13.98 -17.59 12.58
C ASN A 224 13.35 -18.07 13.90
N ALA A 225 12.03 -18.02 14.00
CA ALA A 225 11.27 -18.48 15.16
C ALA A 225 11.13 -20.02 15.26
N LEU A 226 11.48 -20.76 14.21
CA LEU A 226 11.41 -22.22 14.22
C LEU A 226 12.48 -22.86 15.11
N PRO A 227 12.18 -24.02 15.72
CA PRO A 227 13.20 -24.79 16.43
C PRO A 227 14.27 -25.30 15.43
N PRO A 228 15.54 -25.43 15.83
CA PRO A 228 16.64 -25.89 14.95
C PRO A 228 16.44 -27.29 14.36
N ASP A 229 15.74 -28.15 15.09
CA ASP A 229 15.41 -29.54 14.75
C ASP A 229 13.99 -29.66 14.17
N PHE A 230 13.45 -28.58 13.59
CA PHE A 230 12.11 -28.60 13.01
C PHE A 230 11.99 -29.73 11.97
N PRO A 231 11.13 -30.75 12.23
CA PRO A 231 11.24 -32.03 11.54
C PRO A 231 10.63 -32.05 10.13
N LYS A 232 9.95 -30.96 9.72
CA LYS A 232 9.15 -30.91 8.49
C LYS A 232 9.86 -30.14 7.38
N HIS A 233 9.57 -30.52 6.14
CA HIS A 233 9.90 -29.74 4.96
C HIS A 233 9.03 -28.49 4.89
N LEU A 234 9.65 -27.33 4.67
CA LEU A 234 8.97 -26.05 4.59
C LEU A 234 8.84 -25.61 3.14
N HIS A 235 7.62 -25.38 2.69
CA HIS A 235 7.33 -24.84 1.36
C HIS A 235 6.88 -23.38 1.51
N PHE A 236 7.69 -22.43 1.08
CA PHE A 236 7.29 -21.03 1.00
C PHE A 236 6.90 -20.69 -0.43
N ILE A 237 5.61 -20.48 -0.67
CA ILE A 237 5.08 -20.13 -1.98
C ILE A 237 4.97 -18.61 -2.03
N LEU A 238 5.79 -17.95 -2.85
CA LEU A 238 5.86 -16.50 -2.97
C LEU A 238 5.24 -16.08 -4.30
N ASN A 239 4.10 -15.39 -4.25
CA ASN A 239 3.45 -14.85 -5.45
C ASN A 239 3.33 -13.33 -5.37
N ASP A 240 3.80 -12.66 -6.42
CA ASP A 240 3.70 -11.21 -6.51
C ASP A 240 3.60 -10.79 -7.98
N SER A 241 2.65 -9.92 -8.29
CA SER A 241 2.47 -9.40 -9.65
C SER A 241 3.50 -8.33 -10.01
N CYS A 242 4.24 -7.78 -9.03
CA CYS A 242 5.28 -6.78 -9.26
C CYS A 242 6.63 -7.45 -9.54
N PRO A 243 7.14 -7.38 -10.79
CA PRO A 243 8.43 -7.98 -11.11
C PRO A 243 9.59 -7.35 -10.36
N LEU A 244 9.46 -6.04 -10.11
CA LEU A 244 10.22 -5.26 -9.14
C LEU A 244 10.60 -6.03 -7.88
N ARG A 245 9.57 -6.28 -7.09
CA ARG A 245 9.73 -6.87 -5.76
C ARG A 245 10.29 -8.29 -5.87
N LEU A 246 9.79 -9.09 -6.82
CA LEU A 246 10.33 -10.43 -7.08
C LEU A 246 11.82 -10.43 -7.41
N LEU A 247 12.28 -9.56 -8.31
CA LEU A 247 13.68 -9.45 -8.70
C LEU A 247 14.57 -9.17 -7.47
N ARG A 248 14.17 -8.23 -6.63
CA ARG A 248 14.89 -7.89 -5.41
C ARG A 248 14.86 -9.03 -4.39
N THR A 249 13.72 -9.69 -4.25
CA THR A 249 13.56 -10.87 -3.38
C THR A 249 14.46 -12.01 -3.79
N PHE A 250 14.55 -12.33 -5.09
CA PHE A 250 15.49 -13.33 -5.60
C PHE A 250 16.94 -12.94 -5.34
N LEU A 251 17.29 -11.68 -5.60
CA LEU A 251 18.63 -11.18 -5.35
C LEU A 251 19.02 -11.34 -3.88
N ILE A 252 18.13 -11.00 -2.96
CA ILE A 252 18.35 -11.13 -1.51
C ILE A 252 18.53 -12.61 -1.12
N ILE A 253 17.56 -13.48 -1.45
CA ILE A 253 17.64 -14.92 -1.12
C ILE A 253 18.94 -15.54 -1.68
N GLN A 254 19.23 -15.31 -2.95
CA GLN A 254 20.42 -15.88 -3.60
C GLN A 254 21.71 -15.37 -2.93
N SER A 255 21.77 -14.10 -2.53
CA SER A 255 22.95 -13.52 -1.89
C SER A 255 23.18 -14.10 -0.50
N LEU A 256 22.11 -14.25 0.28
CA LEU A 256 22.15 -14.88 1.60
C LEU A 256 22.59 -16.36 1.53
N ALA A 257 22.22 -17.06 0.45
CA ALA A 257 22.58 -18.46 0.27
C ALA A 257 23.97 -18.69 -0.34
N SER A 258 24.45 -17.78 -1.21
CA SER A 258 25.66 -18.02 -2.03
C SER A 258 26.94 -17.35 -1.56
N ILE A 259 26.85 -16.29 -0.75
CA ILE A 259 28.03 -15.60 -0.23
C ILE A 259 28.52 -16.39 0.99
N LYS A 260 29.78 -16.86 0.94
CA LYS A 260 30.36 -17.72 1.98
C LYS A 260 30.49 -17.03 3.34
N ASP A 261 30.94 -15.77 3.34
CA ASP A 261 31.06 -15.01 4.57
C ASP A 261 29.67 -14.52 5.02
N ARG A 262 29.24 -15.00 6.19
CA ARG A 262 27.88 -14.74 6.71
C ARG A 262 27.63 -13.26 6.96
N THR A 263 28.64 -12.54 7.41
CA THR A 263 28.54 -11.10 7.71
C THR A 263 28.36 -10.32 6.41
N THR A 264 29.21 -10.57 5.42
CA THR A 264 29.12 -9.96 4.09
C THR A 264 27.80 -10.33 3.40
N ALA A 265 27.33 -11.57 3.53
CA ALA A 265 26.06 -12.00 2.95
C ALA A 265 24.88 -11.21 3.52
N ALA A 266 24.82 -11.06 4.84
CA ALA A 266 23.80 -10.29 5.53
C ALA A 266 23.87 -8.79 5.19
N ASP A 267 25.08 -8.21 5.20
CA ASP A 267 25.32 -6.80 4.90
C ASP A 267 24.93 -6.46 3.46
N THR A 268 25.38 -7.26 2.49
CA THR A 268 24.99 -7.14 1.08
C THR A 268 23.47 -7.22 0.89
N ALA A 269 22.81 -8.19 1.53
CA ALA A 269 21.35 -8.34 1.47
C ALA A 269 20.61 -7.13 2.06
N LEU A 270 21.07 -6.61 3.20
CA LEU A 270 20.52 -5.42 3.85
C LEU A 270 20.61 -4.20 2.91
N HIS A 271 21.76 -4.00 2.26
CA HIS A 271 21.96 -2.87 1.37
C HIS A 271 21.15 -2.97 0.08
N TYR A 272 21.01 -4.18 -0.50
CA TYR A 272 20.07 -4.39 -1.62
C TYR A 272 18.63 -4.05 -1.26
N TRP A 273 18.26 -4.27 0.00
CA TRP A 273 16.91 -4.00 0.46
C TRP A 273 16.67 -2.51 0.71
N TYR A 274 17.54 -1.85 1.49
CA TYR A 274 17.23 -0.55 2.12
C TYR A 274 18.16 0.60 1.78
N SER A 275 19.25 0.37 1.04
CA SER A 275 20.20 1.43 0.68
C SER A 275 20.11 1.82 -0.79
N ALA A 276 19.94 3.12 -1.04
CA ALA A 276 19.86 3.74 -2.37
C ALA A 276 21.17 3.65 -3.16
N PHE A 277 22.29 3.52 -2.46
CA PHE A 277 23.61 3.30 -3.04
C PHE A 277 24.21 2.02 -2.48
N LEU A 278 25.20 1.49 -3.20
CA LEU A 278 25.93 0.26 -2.91
C LEU A 278 27.43 0.52 -3.08
N PRO A 279 28.28 -0.17 -2.31
CA PRO A 279 29.69 -0.37 -2.62
C PRO A 279 29.89 -1.04 -3.99
N GLU A 280 31.07 -0.88 -4.58
CA GLU A 280 31.39 -1.43 -5.91
C GLU A 280 31.32 -2.95 -5.94
N GLU A 281 31.77 -3.58 -4.87
CA GLU A 281 31.78 -5.02 -4.67
C GLU A 281 30.35 -5.56 -4.70
N TYR A 282 29.43 -4.91 -3.98
CA TYR A 282 28.03 -5.33 -3.89
C TYR A 282 27.30 -5.05 -5.21
N ALA A 283 27.57 -3.91 -5.84
CA ALA A 283 27.02 -3.62 -7.17
C ALA A 283 27.46 -4.67 -8.20
N THR A 284 28.73 -5.08 -8.18
CA THR A 284 29.26 -6.11 -9.08
C THR A 284 28.67 -7.49 -8.78
N GLN A 285 28.56 -7.86 -7.50
CA GLN A 285 27.88 -9.09 -7.09
C GLN A 285 26.43 -9.14 -7.58
N SER A 286 25.68 -8.02 -7.49
CA SER A 286 24.30 -7.97 -7.95
C SER A 286 24.16 -8.29 -9.45
N ARG A 287 25.07 -7.78 -10.29
CA ARG A 287 25.10 -8.08 -11.74
C ARG A 287 25.40 -9.55 -12.00
N MET A 288 26.36 -10.12 -11.27
CA MET A 288 26.72 -11.53 -11.38
C MET A 288 25.54 -12.44 -10.97
N VAL A 289 24.90 -12.15 -9.84
CA VAL A 289 23.72 -12.90 -9.37
C VAL A 289 22.58 -12.81 -10.39
N MET A 290 22.29 -11.61 -10.90
CA MET A 290 21.21 -11.40 -11.85
C MET A 290 21.42 -12.14 -13.17
N SER A 291 22.65 -12.14 -13.71
CA SER A 291 22.99 -12.91 -14.91
C SER A 291 22.87 -14.42 -14.71
N LYS A 292 23.17 -14.92 -13.50
CA LYS A 292 22.95 -16.33 -13.14
C LYS A 292 21.46 -16.65 -13.10
N ILE A 293 20.60 -15.76 -12.60
CA ILE A 293 19.15 -15.96 -12.58
C ILE A 293 18.62 -16.04 -14.02
N LEU A 294 19.03 -15.12 -14.90
CA LEU A 294 18.64 -15.13 -16.31
C LEU A 294 18.93 -16.46 -17.01
N ARG A 295 20.15 -16.97 -16.85
CA ARG A 295 20.58 -18.20 -17.54
C ARG A 295 19.81 -19.44 -17.08
N SER A 296 19.22 -19.43 -15.88
CA SER A 296 18.44 -20.55 -15.37
C SER A 296 16.97 -20.54 -15.78
N VAL A 297 16.48 -19.47 -16.41
CA VAL A 297 15.07 -19.38 -16.84
C VAL A 297 14.90 -19.98 -18.23
N ASN A 298 14.02 -20.99 -18.33
CA ASN A 298 13.72 -21.66 -19.58
C ASN A 298 13.15 -20.68 -20.61
N SER A 299 13.85 -20.57 -21.74
CA SER A 299 13.49 -19.70 -22.86
C SER A 299 12.81 -20.44 -24.02
N GLY A 300 12.60 -21.76 -23.90
CA GLY A 300 11.96 -22.58 -24.93
C GLY A 300 10.45 -22.30 -25.11
N PRO A 301 9.86 -22.73 -26.24
CA PRO A 301 8.41 -22.75 -26.40
C PRO A 301 7.78 -23.85 -25.52
N GLY A 302 6.48 -23.73 -25.26
CA GLY A 302 5.70 -24.72 -24.51
C GLY A 302 5.35 -24.31 -23.07
N GLU A 303 4.79 -25.26 -22.32
CA GLU A 303 4.22 -25.05 -20.98
C GLU A 303 5.26 -24.77 -19.88
N ASP A 304 6.53 -25.07 -20.16
CA ASP A 304 7.66 -24.86 -19.25
C ASP A 304 8.42 -23.56 -19.52
N ARG A 305 7.89 -22.72 -20.42
CA ARG A 305 8.43 -21.38 -20.64
C ARG A 305 8.45 -20.60 -19.32
N PHE A 306 9.55 -19.90 -19.07
CA PHE A 306 9.85 -19.14 -17.86
C PHE A 306 9.94 -19.94 -16.56
N MET A 307 9.99 -21.27 -16.65
CA MET A 307 10.31 -22.08 -15.49
C MET A 307 11.78 -22.01 -15.14
N PHE A 308 12.08 -22.12 -13.85
CA PHE A 308 13.43 -22.21 -13.34
C PHE A 308 13.44 -23.10 -12.10
N SER A 309 14.60 -23.71 -11.84
CA SER A 309 14.86 -24.46 -10.62
C SER A 309 16.34 -24.37 -10.29
N ARG A 310 16.66 -24.24 -9.01
CA ARG A 310 18.02 -24.08 -8.52
C ARG A 310 18.15 -24.54 -7.07
N GLN A 311 19.22 -25.27 -6.80
CA GLN A 311 19.69 -25.51 -5.44
C GLN A 311 20.39 -24.25 -4.88
N LEU A 312 19.98 -23.79 -3.70
CA LEU A 312 20.55 -22.61 -3.03
C LEU A 312 21.64 -22.99 -2.03
N THR A 313 21.34 -23.93 -1.15
CA THR A 313 22.25 -24.53 -0.16
C THR A 313 22.09 -26.06 -0.22
N GLU A 314 22.70 -26.84 0.65
CA GLU A 314 22.44 -28.30 0.70
C GLU A 314 20.99 -28.62 1.11
N THR A 315 20.37 -27.77 1.93
CA THR A 315 19.03 -27.99 2.51
C THR A 315 17.95 -27.08 1.90
N ALA A 316 18.32 -26.07 1.13
CA ALA A 316 17.40 -25.11 0.54
C ALA A 316 17.44 -25.09 -1.00
N ASN A 317 16.27 -24.99 -1.63
CA ASN A 317 16.13 -24.82 -3.07
C ASN A 317 15.07 -23.76 -3.42
N ILE A 318 15.14 -23.30 -4.67
CA ILE A 318 14.19 -22.35 -5.23
C ILE A 318 13.77 -22.81 -6.62
N MET A 319 12.47 -22.76 -6.89
CA MET A 319 11.91 -23.05 -8.20
C MET A 319 10.69 -22.16 -8.45
N GLY A 320 10.17 -22.19 -9.67
CA GLY A 320 8.97 -21.44 -9.96
C GLY A 320 8.73 -21.23 -11.44
N GLN A 321 7.75 -20.38 -11.72
CA GLN A 321 7.43 -19.94 -13.06
C GLN A 321 7.19 -18.44 -13.08
N LEU A 322 8.00 -17.76 -13.87
CA LEU A 322 7.92 -16.33 -14.09
C LEU A 322 7.03 -16.04 -15.30
N ASN A 323 6.92 -14.77 -15.69
CA ASN A 323 6.15 -14.37 -16.87
C ASN A 323 7.00 -13.50 -17.80
N GLU A 324 6.49 -13.23 -19.01
CA GLU A 324 7.17 -12.39 -20.00
C GLU A 324 7.44 -10.98 -19.46
N HIS A 325 6.49 -10.41 -18.71
CA HIS A 325 6.64 -9.09 -18.12
C HIS A 325 7.84 -9.00 -17.17
N TYR A 326 8.07 -10.05 -16.37
CA TYR A 326 9.22 -10.16 -15.49
C TYR A 326 10.52 -10.15 -16.28
N ARG A 327 10.61 -10.92 -17.37
CA ARG A 327 11.79 -10.95 -18.24
C ARG A 327 12.06 -9.57 -18.84
N SER A 328 11.01 -8.89 -19.31
CA SER A 328 11.10 -7.53 -19.87
C SER A 328 11.62 -6.52 -18.84
N VAL A 329 11.03 -6.49 -17.64
CA VAL A 329 11.50 -5.62 -16.54
C VAL A 329 12.93 -5.97 -16.16
N GLN A 330 13.27 -7.24 -16.02
CA GLN A 330 14.64 -7.65 -15.71
C GLN A 330 15.66 -7.16 -16.74
N GLN A 331 15.35 -7.24 -18.03
CA GLN A 331 16.21 -6.74 -19.11
C GLN A 331 16.38 -5.21 -19.04
N GLN A 332 15.30 -4.47 -18.80
CA GLN A 332 15.37 -3.01 -18.64
C GLN A 332 16.30 -2.61 -17.50
N TYR A 333 16.21 -3.30 -16.35
CA TYR A 333 17.03 -2.97 -15.18
C TYR A 333 18.50 -3.40 -15.34
N LEU A 334 18.76 -4.45 -16.12
CA LEU A 334 20.12 -4.82 -16.49
C LEU A 334 20.75 -3.84 -17.50
N GLY A 335 19.94 -3.28 -18.40
CA GLY A 335 20.35 -2.24 -19.36
C GLY A 335 20.29 -0.82 -18.81
N ALA A 336 19.90 -0.62 -17.54
CA ALA A 336 19.81 0.69 -16.95
C ALA A 336 21.20 1.28 -16.67
N HIS A 337 21.51 2.38 -17.35
CA HIS A 337 22.78 3.08 -17.27
C HIS A 337 22.58 4.49 -16.70
N TYR A 338 22.70 4.60 -15.37
CA TYR A 338 22.79 5.88 -14.67
C TYR A 338 23.77 5.76 -13.50
N GLY A 339 24.41 6.87 -13.17
CA GLY A 339 25.38 6.99 -12.10
C GLY A 339 24.83 7.74 -10.89
N ALA A 340 25.72 8.00 -9.94
CA ALA A 340 25.43 8.79 -8.75
C ALA A 340 25.02 10.23 -9.08
N ASP A 341 25.52 10.77 -10.18
CA ASP A 341 25.22 12.08 -10.74
C ASP A 341 23.74 12.25 -11.11
N THR A 342 23.07 11.19 -11.57
CA THR A 342 21.63 11.20 -11.84
C THR A 342 20.81 11.01 -10.57
N VAL A 343 21.26 10.11 -9.69
CA VAL A 343 20.47 9.63 -8.56
C VAL A 343 20.52 10.57 -7.34
N HIS A 344 21.65 11.24 -7.08
CA HIS A 344 21.72 12.20 -5.97
C HIS A 344 20.73 13.36 -6.12
N PRO A 345 20.64 14.05 -7.29
CA PRO A 345 19.64 15.10 -7.49
C PRO A 345 18.21 14.58 -7.35
N GLU A 346 17.91 13.38 -7.83
CA GLU A 346 16.60 12.76 -7.70
C GLU A 346 16.24 12.50 -6.23
N LEU A 347 17.15 11.90 -5.45
CA LEU A 347 16.92 11.68 -4.02
C LEU A 347 16.74 13.00 -3.26
N GLN A 348 17.55 14.01 -3.57
CA GLN A 348 17.41 15.33 -2.99
C GLN A 348 16.05 15.95 -3.37
N HIS A 349 15.65 15.84 -4.64
CA HIS A 349 14.38 16.34 -5.15
C HIS A 349 13.17 15.65 -4.50
N VAL A 350 13.21 14.33 -4.32
CA VAL A 350 12.04 13.60 -3.82
C VAL A 350 11.99 13.58 -2.29
N ARG A 351 13.13 13.39 -1.62
CA ARG A 351 13.16 13.08 -0.16
C ARG A 351 13.49 14.28 0.73
N VAL A 352 14.09 15.32 0.16
CA VAL A 352 14.64 16.48 0.90
C VAL A 352 14.15 17.84 0.36
N SER A 353 13.53 17.89 -0.82
CA SER A 353 13.18 19.14 -1.50
C SER A 353 12.29 20.09 -0.69
N PRO A 354 12.47 21.42 -0.85
CA PRO A 354 11.56 22.43 -0.30
C PRO A 354 10.09 22.23 -0.69
N LEU A 355 9.82 21.60 -1.85
CA LEU A 355 8.43 21.35 -2.30
C LEU A 355 7.68 20.37 -1.40
N SER A 356 8.39 19.52 -0.65
CA SER A 356 7.84 18.55 0.31
C SER A 356 8.07 18.98 1.77
N ILE A 357 8.50 20.23 1.99
CA ILE A 357 8.98 20.70 3.30
C ILE A 357 7.91 20.65 4.38
N ASP A 358 6.65 20.94 4.04
CA ASP A 358 5.55 20.88 5.00
C ASP A 358 5.30 19.45 5.49
N ARG A 359 5.24 18.47 4.58
CA ARG A 359 5.12 17.04 4.95
C ARG A 359 6.30 16.59 5.81
N LEU A 360 7.51 17.00 5.46
CA LEU A 360 8.72 16.68 6.21
C LEU A 360 8.74 17.31 7.61
N HIS A 361 8.38 18.58 7.71
CA HIS A 361 8.32 19.32 8.98
C HIS A 361 7.26 18.75 9.92
N ARG A 362 6.07 18.40 9.40
CA ARG A 362 5.04 17.69 10.18
C ARG A 362 5.53 16.35 10.68
N ARG A 363 6.32 15.63 9.88
CA ARG A 363 6.94 14.38 10.31
C ARG A 363 7.99 14.60 11.41
N TYR A 364 8.81 15.64 11.29
CA TYR A 364 9.91 15.95 12.18
C TYR A 364 9.50 16.62 13.50
N CYS A 365 8.39 17.35 13.54
CA CYS A 365 7.97 18.04 14.77
C CYS A 365 7.57 17.06 15.88
N GLN A 366 7.23 15.81 15.53
CA GLN A 366 6.84 14.76 16.46
C GLN A 366 8.03 14.02 17.09
N VAL A 367 9.21 14.11 16.47
CA VAL A 367 10.39 13.33 16.88
C VAL A 367 11.38 14.18 17.67
N GLU A 368 12.12 13.54 18.57
CA GLU A 368 13.19 14.17 19.34
C GLU A 368 14.34 14.65 18.44
N PRO A 369 15.11 15.67 18.86
CA PRO A 369 16.17 16.26 18.03
C PRO A 369 17.21 15.27 17.49
N ALA A 370 17.69 14.32 18.30
CA ALA A 370 18.68 13.35 17.86
C ALA A 370 18.13 12.41 16.77
N HIS A 371 16.91 11.89 16.96
CA HIS A 371 16.24 11.08 15.95
C HIS A 371 15.96 11.88 14.67
N ARG A 372 15.59 13.17 14.76
CA ARG A 372 15.44 14.02 13.56
C ARG A 372 16.72 14.04 12.73
N GLN A 373 17.87 14.16 13.37
CA GLN A 373 19.15 14.16 12.66
C GLN A 373 19.38 12.81 11.98
N ALA A 374 19.12 11.69 12.66
CA ALA A 374 19.23 10.36 12.06
C ALA A 374 18.28 10.17 10.86
N LEU A 375 17.01 10.54 11.00
CA LEU A 375 16.02 10.55 9.91
C LEU A 375 16.45 11.44 8.75
N HIS A 376 16.97 12.63 9.03
CA HIS A 376 17.44 13.54 8.00
C HIS A 376 18.68 13.01 7.28
N HIS A 377 19.63 12.44 8.05
CA HIS A 377 20.82 11.81 7.51
C HIS A 377 20.46 10.66 6.56
N PHE A 378 19.64 9.70 6.99
CA PHE A 378 19.20 8.58 6.14
C PHE A 378 18.44 9.04 4.89
N ARG A 379 17.66 10.12 4.98
CA ARG A 379 16.96 10.68 3.81
C ARG A 379 17.91 11.31 2.81
N LYS A 380 18.92 12.02 3.31
CA LYS A 380 19.93 12.71 2.50
C LYS A 380 20.90 11.72 1.84
N THR A 381 21.42 10.76 2.60
CA THR A 381 22.40 9.78 2.09
C THR A 381 21.72 8.63 1.35
N GLY A 382 20.52 8.25 1.78
CA GLY A 382 19.83 7.06 1.28
C GLY A 382 20.49 5.75 1.70
N VAL A 383 21.46 5.75 2.61
CA VAL A 383 22.21 4.56 3.01
C VAL A 383 21.83 4.16 4.44
N LEU A 384 21.44 2.90 4.63
CA LEU A 384 21.10 2.34 5.94
C LEU A 384 22.37 1.87 6.65
N LEU A 385 22.92 2.72 7.51
CA LEU A 385 24.11 2.44 8.33
C LEU A 385 24.00 3.18 9.68
N PRO A 386 24.82 2.82 10.68
CA PRO A 386 25.04 3.66 11.85
C PRO A 386 25.45 5.09 11.45
N PHE A 387 24.96 6.08 12.19
CA PHE A 387 25.06 7.50 11.87
C PHE A 387 26.51 7.98 11.63
N GLY A 388 27.46 7.43 12.40
CA GLY A 388 28.89 7.76 12.28
C GLY A 388 29.65 6.98 11.22
N ALA A 389 29.01 6.02 10.54
CA ALA A 389 29.68 5.16 9.56
C ALA A 389 30.02 5.92 8.28
N ALA A 390 31.16 5.55 7.67
CA ALA A 390 31.61 6.18 6.44
C ALA A 390 30.74 5.73 5.24
N THR A 391 30.08 6.69 4.59
CA THR A 391 29.27 6.44 3.39
C THR A 391 30.01 6.72 2.07
N ALA A 392 31.28 7.16 2.13
CA ALA A 392 32.03 7.63 0.97
C ALA A 392 32.23 6.58 -0.13
N HIS A 393 32.20 5.29 0.21
CA HIS A 393 32.35 4.18 -0.75
C HIS A 393 31.02 3.71 -1.36
N PHE A 394 29.87 4.22 -0.87
CA PHE A 394 28.55 3.95 -1.43
C PHE A 394 28.29 4.82 -2.66
N LYS A 395 28.92 4.48 -3.79
CA LYS A 395 28.91 5.29 -5.02
C LYS A 395 28.04 4.75 -6.13
N HIS A 396 27.60 3.50 -6.05
CA HIS A 396 26.85 2.87 -7.13
C HIS A 396 25.35 2.83 -6.82
N PRO A 397 24.49 3.38 -7.68
CA PRO A 397 23.05 3.30 -7.45
C PRO A 397 22.54 1.86 -7.30
N ASN A 398 21.73 1.65 -6.27
CA ASN A 398 20.94 0.43 -6.11
C ASN A 398 19.78 0.47 -7.08
N ARG A 399 19.97 -0.08 -8.28
CA ARG A 399 18.96 -0.07 -9.35
C ARG A 399 17.62 -0.69 -8.95
N PHE A 400 17.56 -1.52 -7.91
CA PHE A 400 16.31 -2.09 -7.42
C PHE A 400 15.46 -1.11 -6.59
N LEU A 401 16.01 0.08 -6.33
CA LEU A 401 15.35 1.19 -5.65
C LEU A 401 14.99 2.39 -6.56
N PHE A 402 15.25 2.29 -7.86
CA PHE A 402 14.94 3.32 -8.85
C PHE A 402 14.24 2.74 -10.07
N SER A 403 13.69 3.58 -10.95
CA SER A 403 13.23 3.14 -12.27
C SER A 403 14.43 2.89 -13.21
N PRO A 404 14.21 2.31 -14.41
CA PRO A 404 15.27 2.22 -15.43
C PRO A 404 15.86 3.59 -15.83
N GLU A 405 15.11 4.68 -15.62
CA GLU A 405 15.50 6.07 -15.87
C GLU A 405 16.13 6.76 -14.63
N GLY A 406 16.32 6.02 -13.53
CA GLY A 406 16.94 6.55 -12.31
C GLY A 406 15.98 7.33 -11.41
N LYS A 407 14.65 7.20 -11.59
CA LYS A 407 13.64 7.88 -10.75
C LYS A 407 13.38 7.15 -9.45
N TRP A 408 13.18 7.88 -8.35
CA TRP A 408 12.86 7.26 -7.07
C TRP A 408 11.45 6.67 -7.11
N ILE A 409 11.34 5.40 -6.76
CA ILE A 409 10.10 4.63 -6.91
C ILE A 409 9.34 4.39 -5.60
N GLN A 410 9.87 4.86 -4.47
CA GLN A 410 9.20 4.77 -3.17
C GLN A 410 8.44 6.08 -2.89
N ASP A 411 7.59 6.04 -1.86
CA ASP A 411 7.03 7.25 -1.25
C ASP A 411 8.16 8.16 -0.75
N ASP A 412 7.93 9.47 -0.77
CA ASP A 412 8.88 10.47 -0.29
C ASP A 412 9.17 10.30 1.21
N LEU A 413 8.20 9.81 1.99
CA LEU A 413 8.33 9.49 3.41
C LEU A 413 8.58 7.99 3.66
N ALA A 414 8.94 7.20 2.65
CA ALA A 414 9.26 5.79 2.84
C ALA A 414 10.41 5.59 3.84
N ASP A 415 10.18 4.70 4.80
CA ASP A 415 11.07 4.47 5.94
C ASP A 415 11.11 2.97 6.28
N PRO A 416 12.28 2.32 6.27
CA PRO A 416 12.41 0.90 6.60
C PRO A 416 12.00 0.58 8.04
N LEU A 417 11.99 1.55 8.96
CA LEU A 417 11.51 1.37 10.33
C LEU A 417 10.03 0.97 10.40
N ARG A 418 9.22 1.31 9.38
CA ARG A 418 7.83 0.85 9.31
C ARG A 418 7.73 -0.65 9.05
N GLY A 419 8.76 -1.24 8.45
CA GLY A 419 8.74 -2.65 8.07
C GLY A 419 9.07 -3.62 9.21
N TRP A 420 9.68 -3.13 10.29
CA TRP A 420 10.22 -3.96 11.35
C TRP A 420 9.92 -3.34 12.71
N PRO A 421 9.77 -4.13 13.78
CA PRO A 421 8.89 -5.29 13.97
C PRO A 421 7.65 -4.98 14.88
N TYR A 422 6.71 -5.94 15.03
CA TYR A 422 5.73 -6.00 16.16
C TYR A 422 5.07 -7.40 16.34
N VAL A 423 5.28 -8.12 17.47
CA VAL A 423 4.27 -8.93 18.22
C VAL A 423 4.66 -9.17 19.70
N PHE A 424 3.67 -9.03 20.62
CA PHE A 424 3.62 -9.63 21.96
C PHE A 424 2.20 -9.89 22.52
N VAL A 425 2.01 -11.01 23.25
CA VAL A 425 1.48 -11.06 24.63
C VAL A 425 2.16 -12.23 25.37
N LEU A 426 2.81 -11.98 26.52
CA LEU A 426 3.02 -12.99 27.55
C LEU A 426 1.81 -12.96 28.47
N SER A 427 1.20 -14.12 28.66
CA SER A 427 0.49 -14.42 29.89
C SER A 427 1.16 -15.64 30.51
N ASN A 428 1.97 -15.37 31.55
CA ASN A 428 2.56 -16.32 32.49
C ASN A 428 3.67 -17.24 31.94
N LEU A 429 4.94 -16.92 32.22
CA LEU A 429 5.95 -17.91 32.63
C LEU A 429 7.20 -17.23 33.18
N SER A 430 7.68 -17.79 34.29
CA SER A 430 8.92 -17.44 34.97
C SER A 430 10.15 -17.69 34.09
N ALA A 431 11.17 -16.88 34.34
CA ALA A 431 12.58 -16.99 34.00
C ALA A 431 13.03 -18.24 33.20
N ALA A 432 13.76 -17.97 32.11
CA ALA A 432 14.62 -18.89 31.34
C ALA A 432 13.96 -19.72 30.23
N SER A 433 13.37 -19.07 29.21
CA SER A 433 13.49 -19.57 27.83
C SER A 433 13.12 -18.49 26.82
N SER A 434 13.92 -18.37 25.77
CA SER A 434 13.80 -17.43 24.65
C SER A 434 12.40 -17.42 24.03
N THR A 435 11.63 -16.37 24.28
CA THR A 435 10.41 -16.05 23.52
C THR A 435 10.71 -14.82 22.69
N ILE A 436 10.84 -14.99 21.38
CA ILE A 436 11.03 -13.89 20.42
C ILE A 436 9.72 -13.10 20.39
N SER A 437 9.65 -12.08 21.24
CA SER A 437 8.80 -10.92 21.04
C SER A 437 9.60 -9.93 20.20
N SER A 438 9.03 -9.39 19.13
CA SER A 438 9.72 -8.42 18.29
C SER A 438 8.95 -7.09 18.34
N ARG A 439 9.57 -6.00 18.80
CA ARG A 439 9.03 -4.64 18.86
C ARG A 439 10.08 -3.63 18.38
N ILE A 440 9.70 -2.37 18.18
CA ILE A 440 10.70 -1.30 17.97
C ILE A 440 11.70 -1.26 19.13
N GLU A 441 11.30 -1.66 20.34
CA GLU A 441 12.18 -1.85 21.48
C GLU A 441 13.30 -2.87 21.24
N ASP A 442 13.07 -3.94 20.48
CA ASP A 442 14.12 -4.93 20.15
C ASP A 442 15.10 -4.39 19.13
N VAL A 443 14.64 -3.50 18.24
CA VAL A 443 15.53 -2.73 17.38
C VAL A 443 16.45 -1.86 18.25
N MET A 444 15.87 -1.11 19.20
CA MET A 444 16.66 -0.28 20.13
C MET A 444 17.62 -1.13 20.98
N ALA A 445 17.17 -2.29 21.47
CA ALA A 445 17.98 -3.20 22.27
C ALA A 445 19.15 -3.79 21.47
N ALA A 446 18.92 -4.16 20.21
CA ALA A 446 19.97 -4.64 19.32
C ALA A 446 21.05 -3.58 19.10
N GLY A 447 20.66 -2.32 18.87
CA GLY A 447 21.63 -1.23 18.76
C GLY A 447 22.39 -1.00 20.06
N LYS A 448 21.70 -0.97 21.20
CA LYS A 448 22.33 -0.82 22.52
C LYS A 448 23.37 -1.92 22.79
N ALA A 449 23.08 -3.16 22.41
CA ALA A 449 24.00 -4.28 22.55
C ALA A 449 25.29 -4.12 21.72
N HIS A 450 25.27 -3.27 20.69
CA HIS A 450 26.41 -2.94 19.84
C HIS A 450 26.99 -1.55 20.12
N GLY A 451 26.65 -0.93 21.25
CA GLY A 451 27.14 0.40 21.63
C GLY A 451 26.59 1.55 20.79
N VAL A 452 25.47 1.34 20.08
CA VAL A 452 24.79 2.39 19.33
C VAL A 452 23.99 3.28 20.28
N GLU A 453 24.19 4.58 20.14
CA GLU A 453 23.43 5.59 20.87
C GLU A 453 21.94 5.54 20.50
N ARG A 454 21.06 5.80 21.48
CA ARG A 454 19.59 5.76 21.27
C ARG A 454 19.15 6.62 20.08
N GLY A 455 19.77 7.79 19.92
CA GLY A 455 19.44 8.73 18.84
C GLY A 455 19.72 8.19 17.43
N ASP A 456 20.58 7.19 17.28
CA ASP A 456 20.94 6.58 16.01
C ASP A 456 20.02 5.38 15.68
N VAL A 457 18.75 5.70 15.42
CA VAL A 457 17.71 4.69 15.14
C VAL A 457 18.00 3.83 13.89
N TYR A 458 18.80 4.34 12.94
CA TYR A 458 19.17 3.57 11.76
C TYR A 458 20.38 2.68 12.00
N GLY A 459 21.31 3.08 12.88
CA GLY A 459 22.31 2.17 13.44
C GLY A 459 21.67 1.06 14.25
N THR A 460 20.68 1.36 15.08
CA THR A 460 19.95 0.33 15.84
C THR A 460 19.23 -0.63 14.89
N LEU A 461 18.58 -0.12 13.84
CA LEU A 461 17.94 -0.94 12.81
C LEU A 461 18.95 -1.79 12.03
N TYR A 462 20.11 -1.23 11.68
CA TYR A 462 21.17 -1.95 10.99
C TYR A 462 21.58 -3.20 11.77
N PHE A 463 21.93 -3.07 13.06
CA PHE A 463 22.35 -4.23 13.86
C PHE A 463 21.23 -5.23 14.10
N TYR A 464 19.99 -4.76 14.28
CA TYR A 464 18.83 -5.64 14.38
C TYR A 464 18.68 -6.50 13.11
N LEU A 465 18.71 -5.89 11.93
CA LEU A 465 18.58 -6.59 10.66
C LEU A 465 19.74 -7.52 10.38
N MET A 466 20.97 -7.11 10.71
CA MET A 466 22.14 -7.98 10.62
C MET A 466 21.97 -9.25 11.47
N GLY A 467 21.42 -9.13 12.68
CA GLY A 467 21.10 -10.28 13.53
C GLY A 467 20.03 -11.21 12.91
N GLN A 468 18.94 -10.62 12.39
CA GLN A 468 17.87 -11.38 11.74
C GLN A 468 18.35 -12.11 10.48
N LEU A 469 19.12 -11.43 9.63
CA LEU A 469 19.63 -11.99 8.38
C LEU A 469 20.68 -13.08 8.64
N ARG A 470 21.57 -12.90 9.62
CA ARG A 470 22.56 -13.93 10.00
C ARG A 470 21.89 -15.18 10.55
N THR A 471 20.88 -15.02 11.41
CA THR A 471 20.07 -16.15 11.89
C THR A 471 19.42 -16.87 10.73
N PHE A 472 18.84 -16.11 9.79
CA PHE A 472 18.18 -16.68 8.61
C PHE A 472 19.16 -17.42 7.69
N ILE A 473 20.39 -16.93 7.51
CA ILE A 473 21.45 -17.64 6.79
C ILE A 473 21.72 -19.00 7.44
N ASP A 474 21.84 -19.05 8.77
CA ASP A 474 22.05 -20.31 9.48
C ASP A 474 20.87 -21.26 9.26
N ARG A 475 19.62 -20.75 9.35
CA ARG A 475 18.42 -21.54 9.08
C ARG A 475 18.35 -22.07 7.64
N LEU A 476 18.77 -21.30 6.65
CA LEU A 476 18.84 -21.73 5.24
C LEU A 476 19.80 -22.91 5.01
N HIS A 477 20.76 -23.15 5.90
CA HIS A 477 21.70 -24.27 5.82
C HIS A 477 21.31 -25.45 6.72
N MET A 478 20.39 -25.26 7.65
CA MET A 478 19.98 -26.29 8.62
C MET A 478 18.60 -26.87 8.30
N LEU A 479 17.66 -26.03 7.88
CA LEU A 479 16.27 -26.43 7.66
C LEU A 479 16.05 -26.81 6.19
N ASN A 480 15.14 -27.75 5.97
CA ASN A 480 14.71 -28.17 4.63
C ASN A 480 13.69 -27.17 4.06
N ILE A 481 14.17 -26.21 3.26
CA ILE A 481 13.35 -25.08 2.78
C ILE A 481 13.23 -25.10 1.24
N HIS A 482 12.00 -25.07 0.77
CA HIS A 482 11.65 -25.00 -0.65
C HIS A 482 10.93 -23.69 -0.94
N PHE A 483 11.56 -22.81 -1.71
CA PHE A 483 10.93 -21.59 -2.20
C PHE A 483 10.28 -21.86 -3.57
N ILE A 484 8.97 -21.58 -3.68
CA ILE A 484 8.24 -21.73 -4.93
C ILE A 484 7.70 -20.36 -5.35
N VAL A 485 8.19 -19.81 -6.46
CA VAL A 485 7.93 -18.43 -6.82
C VAL A 485 7.08 -18.30 -8.08
N PHE A 486 6.06 -17.45 -8.02
CA PHE A 486 5.19 -17.14 -9.15
C PHE A 486 5.12 -15.63 -9.38
N ALA A 487 5.09 -15.26 -10.65
CA ALA A 487 4.88 -13.89 -11.10
C ALA A 487 3.48 -13.79 -11.73
N CYS A 488 2.42 -13.92 -10.94
CA CYS A 488 1.06 -13.78 -11.46
C CYS A 488 0.16 -12.99 -10.51
N THR A 489 -1.00 -12.59 -11.02
CA THR A 489 -2.04 -12.08 -10.13
C THR A 489 -2.48 -13.18 -9.20
N ALA A 490 -2.95 -12.81 -8.02
CA ALA A 490 -3.45 -13.78 -7.10
C ALA A 490 -4.65 -14.56 -7.68
N SER A 491 -5.61 -13.90 -8.33
CA SER A 491 -6.72 -14.57 -9.03
C SER A 491 -6.26 -15.63 -10.05
N GLU A 492 -5.18 -15.34 -10.79
CA GLU A 492 -4.56 -16.28 -11.72
C GLU A 492 -3.93 -17.47 -10.99
N LEU A 493 -3.15 -17.22 -9.93
CA LEU A 493 -2.60 -18.30 -9.10
C LEU A 493 -3.73 -19.18 -8.52
N ALA A 494 -4.89 -18.60 -8.20
CA ALA A 494 -6.06 -19.31 -7.67
C ALA A 494 -6.64 -20.24 -8.74
N GLY A 495 -6.79 -19.71 -9.96
CA GLY A 495 -7.21 -20.49 -11.11
C GLY A 495 -6.27 -21.66 -11.39
N ARG A 496 -4.95 -21.44 -11.31
CA ARG A 496 -3.93 -22.48 -11.50
C ARG A 496 -3.95 -23.54 -10.40
N LEU A 497 -4.22 -23.15 -9.16
CA LEU A 497 -4.38 -24.10 -8.05
C LEU A 497 -5.62 -24.99 -8.29
N ARG A 498 -6.76 -24.38 -8.66
CA ARG A 498 -8.01 -25.09 -8.92
C ARG A 498 -7.92 -26.05 -10.12
N SER A 499 -7.23 -25.65 -11.18
CA SER A 499 -7.07 -26.49 -12.38
C SER A 499 -6.03 -27.60 -12.20
N GLY A 500 -5.29 -27.63 -11.08
CA GLY A 500 -4.20 -28.57 -10.86
C GLY A 500 -2.91 -28.24 -11.60
N ALA A 501 -2.83 -27.09 -12.29
CA ALA A 501 -1.65 -26.66 -13.04
C ALA A 501 -0.40 -26.44 -12.16
N LEU A 502 -0.56 -26.32 -10.83
CA LEU A 502 0.55 -26.19 -9.89
C LEU A 502 1.11 -27.54 -9.41
N ALA A 503 0.50 -28.68 -9.78
CA ALA A 503 0.94 -30.01 -9.35
C ALA A 503 2.39 -30.31 -9.74
N LYS A 504 2.86 -29.77 -10.87
CA LYS A 504 4.26 -29.89 -11.32
C LYS A 504 5.28 -29.21 -10.41
N PHE A 505 4.84 -28.31 -9.53
CA PHE A 505 5.66 -27.67 -8.50
C PHE A 505 5.50 -28.36 -7.13
N GLY A 506 4.87 -29.53 -7.08
CA GLY A 506 4.55 -30.23 -5.82
C GLY A 506 3.38 -29.61 -5.06
N ILE A 507 2.66 -28.64 -5.64
CA ILE A 507 1.54 -27.95 -5.02
C ILE A 507 0.24 -28.59 -5.51
N ARG A 508 -0.45 -29.32 -4.62
CA ARG A 508 -1.72 -29.98 -4.92
C ARG A 508 -2.89 -29.14 -4.41
N ALA A 509 -4.04 -29.23 -5.06
CA ALA A 509 -5.26 -28.54 -4.63
C ALA A 509 -5.70 -28.90 -3.20
N GLN A 510 -5.34 -30.10 -2.72
CA GLN A 510 -5.62 -30.55 -1.36
C GLN A 510 -4.56 -30.12 -0.34
N MET A 511 -3.45 -29.49 -0.74
CA MET A 511 -2.42 -29.03 0.21
C MET A 511 -3.02 -27.95 1.11
N GLY A 512 -2.76 -28.05 2.42
CA GLY A 512 -3.12 -27.01 3.37
C GLY A 512 -2.07 -25.91 3.37
N PHE A 513 -2.51 -24.66 3.34
CA PHE A 513 -1.65 -23.49 3.43
C PHE A 513 -2.03 -22.66 4.66
N ASP A 514 -1.01 -22.20 5.38
CA ASP A 514 -1.12 -20.98 6.15
C ASP A 514 -0.87 -19.81 5.19
N ILE A 515 -1.80 -18.86 5.14
CA ILE A 515 -1.80 -17.84 4.10
C ILE A 515 -1.39 -16.49 4.68
N ASP A 516 -0.34 -15.90 4.12
CA ASP A 516 0.01 -14.50 4.26
C ASP A 516 -0.51 -13.74 3.03
N ALA A 517 -1.68 -13.14 3.15
CA ALA A 517 -2.30 -12.45 2.02
C ALA A 517 -1.76 -11.02 1.81
N GLY A 518 -0.88 -10.52 2.70
CA GLY A 518 -0.49 -9.12 2.71
C GLY A 518 -1.73 -8.21 2.74
N THR A 519 -1.81 -7.25 1.82
CA THR A 519 -3.01 -6.41 1.65
C THR A 519 -4.06 -7.15 0.82
N LEU A 520 -5.11 -7.64 1.47
CA LEU A 520 -6.28 -8.16 0.76
C LEU A 520 -7.04 -6.99 0.13
N GLY A 521 -6.93 -6.87 -1.19
CA GLY A 521 -7.91 -6.13 -2.00
C GLY A 521 -9.19 -6.94 -2.19
N ASP A 522 -9.84 -6.81 -3.34
CA ASP A 522 -11.08 -7.51 -3.77
C ASP A 522 -10.87 -9.01 -4.07
N MET A 523 -9.96 -9.64 -3.33
CA MET A 523 -9.56 -11.01 -3.47
C MET A 523 -10.63 -11.95 -2.91
N ASP A 524 -10.91 -13.04 -3.63
CA ASP A 524 -11.78 -14.11 -3.16
C ASP A 524 -10.99 -15.12 -2.28
N PRO A 525 -11.06 -15.04 -0.93
CA PRO A 525 -10.35 -15.94 -0.01
C PRO A 525 -10.72 -17.42 -0.17
N GLY A 526 -11.89 -17.72 -0.75
CA GLY A 526 -12.42 -19.06 -0.88
C GLY A 526 -11.56 -20.05 -1.64
N ALA A 527 -10.80 -19.56 -2.61
CA ALA A 527 -9.99 -20.40 -3.50
C ALA A 527 -8.76 -21.03 -2.82
N TRP A 528 -8.41 -20.61 -1.61
CA TRP A 528 -7.08 -20.82 -1.05
C TRP A 528 -7.03 -21.64 0.23
N MET A 529 -8.14 -21.73 0.96
CA MET A 529 -8.07 -22.04 2.39
C MET A 529 -8.42 -23.48 2.77
N ARG A 530 -7.53 -24.08 3.57
CA ARG A 530 -7.80 -25.21 4.47
C ARG A 530 -7.55 -24.90 5.95
N VAL A 531 -6.64 -23.99 6.32
CA VAL A 531 -6.21 -23.76 7.72
C VAL A 531 -6.59 -22.36 8.23
N VAL A 532 -5.71 -21.36 8.09
CA VAL A 532 -5.94 -19.97 8.51
C VAL A 532 -5.37 -19.01 7.47
N LEU A 533 -6.12 -17.95 7.16
CA LEU A 533 -5.63 -16.84 6.34
C LEU A 533 -5.38 -15.62 7.23
N VAL A 534 -4.15 -15.13 7.20
CA VAL A 534 -3.72 -13.88 7.81
C VAL A 534 -3.78 -12.79 6.75
N GLY A 535 -4.63 -11.81 7.01
CA GLY A 535 -4.91 -10.70 6.14
C GLY A 535 -4.59 -9.37 6.79
N THR A 536 -4.27 -8.38 5.97
CA THR A 536 -4.14 -7.00 6.44
C THR A 536 -4.84 -6.04 5.48
N SER A 537 -5.28 -4.90 6.01
CA SER A 537 -5.82 -3.81 5.23
C SER A 537 -5.22 -2.49 5.70
N VAL A 538 -4.58 -1.77 4.77
CA VAL A 538 -3.86 -0.53 5.03
C VAL A 538 -4.61 0.71 4.54
N LYS A 539 -5.65 0.54 3.70
CA LYS A 539 -6.38 1.63 3.04
C LYS A 539 -7.90 1.57 3.20
N TRP A 540 -8.42 0.71 4.06
CA TRP A 540 -9.88 0.58 4.25
C TRP A 540 -10.56 1.86 4.77
N ALA A 541 -9.78 2.75 5.42
CA ALA A 541 -10.24 4.04 5.94
C ALA A 541 -10.07 5.20 4.93
N GLU A 542 -9.52 4.92 3.74
CA GLU A 542 -9.32 5.92 2.68
C GLU A 542 -10.53 5.96 1.74
N GLY A 543 -10.78 7.14 1.13
CA GLY A 543 -11.81 7.32 0.10
C GLY A 543 -13.10 8.03 0.58
N PRO A 544 -14.08 8.18 -0.33
CA PRO A 544 -15.40 8.71 -0.03
C PRO A 544 -16.37 7.61 0.43
N GLY A 545 -17.38 7.97 1.23
CA GLY A 545 -18.48 7.07 1.63
C GLY A 545 -18.62 6.88 3.14
N GLU A 546 -19.76 6.34 3.59
CA GLU A 546 -20.12 6.21 5.01
C GLU A 546 -19.03 5.53 5.85
N ILE A 547 -18.45 4.44 5.37
CA ILE A 547 -17.40 3.68 6.07
C ILE A 547 -16.15 4.55 6.31
N ALA A 548 -15.71 5.28 5.28
CA ALA A 548 -14.54 6.16 5.41
C ALA A 548 -14.85 7.34 6.33
N GLU A 549 -16.06 7.88 6.27
CA GLU A 549 -16.51 8.99 7.11
C GLU A 549 -16.61 8.59 8.60
N GLU A 550 -17.10 7.38 8.89
CA GLU A 550 -17.16 6.81 10.24
C GLU A 550 -15.79 6.39 10.78
N SER A 551 -14.84 6.07 9.90
CA SER A 551 -13.48 5.72 10.31
C SER A 551 -12.68 6.92 10.85
N ARG A 552 -13.14 8.16 10.59
CA ARG A 552 -12.46 9.41 10.92
C ARG A 552 -13.04 10.04 12.18
N LEU A 553 -12.17 10.58 13.04
CA LEU A 553 -12.64 11.37 14.18
C LEU A 553 -13.32 12.66 13.72
N ARG A 554 -14.42 13.03 14.37
CA ARG A 554 -15.16 14.27 14.10
C ARG A 554 -15.68 14.95 15.35
N GLY A 555 -15.93 16.25 15.23
CA GLY A 555 -16.69 17.05 16.19
C GLY A 555 -16.18 16.94 17.63
N GLU A 556 -17.06 16.50 18.51
CA GLU A 556 -16.77 16.40 19.95
C GLU A 556 -15.73 15.34 20.28
N ALA A 557 -15.68 14.22 19.54
CA ALA A 557 -14.69 13.17 19.76
C ALA A 557 -13.26 13.68 19.53
N VAL A 558 -13.05 14.54 18.53
CA VAL A 558 -11.76 15.22 18.31
C VAL A 558 -11.42 16.10 19.51
N ARG A 559 -12.35 16.92 19.99
CA ARG A 559 -12.11 17.83 21.13
C ARG A 559 -11.78 17.06 22.42
N ALA A 560 -12.55 16.03 22.72
CA ALA A 560 -12.33 15.17 23.88
C ALA A 560 -10.97 14.48 23.80
N LEU A 561 -10.62 13.91 22.65
CA LEU A 561 -9.35 13.22 22.47
C LEU A 561 -8.16 14.19 22.48
N THR A 562 -8.29 15.38 21.89
CA THR A 562 -7.27 16.44 21.99
C THR A 562 -6.99 16.79 23.45
N GLY A 563 -8.04 17.05 24.24
CA GLY A 563 -7.89 17.37 25.66
C GLY A 563 -7.19 16.27 26.44
N ARG A 564 -7.57 15.01 26.19
CA ARG A 564 -6.94 13.83 26.81
C ARG A 564 -5.47 13.67 26.40
N LEU A 565 -5.16 13.72 25.11
CA LEU A 565 -3.80 13.58 24.60
C LEU A 565 -2.89 14.70 25.11
N MET A 566 -3.42 15.92 25.23
CA MET A 566 -2.75 17.02 25.91
C MET A 566 -2.47 16.62 27.36
N GLN A 567 -3.50 16.26 28.13
CA GLN A 567 -3.40 15.86 29.55
C GLN A 567 -2.42 14.70 29.83
N GLU A 568 -2.26 13.78 28.88
CA GLU A 568 -1.30 12.67 28.95
C GLU A 568 0.10 13.05 28.44
N GLY A 569 0.31 14.27 27.94
CA GLY A 569 1.60 14.75 27.44
C GLY A 569 1.99 14.17 26.07
N LYS A 570 1.04 13.54 25.37
CA LYS A 570 1.24 12.88 24.07
C LYS A 570 1.26 13.86 22.90
N ILE A 571 0.61 15.01 23.06
CA ILE A 571 0.66 16.15 22.13
C ILE A 571 0.98 17.45 22.89
N PRO A 572 1.51 18.48 22.21
CA PRO A 572 1.88 19.75 22.83
C PRO A 572 0.68 20.43 23.52
N ARG A 573 0.95 21.07 24.66
CA ARG A 573 0.00 21.98 25.31
C ARG A 573 0.40 23.44 25.08
N PRO A 574 -0.55 24.38 25.13
CA PRO A 574 -0.22 25.79 25.21
C PRO A 574 0.66 26.05 26.44
N SER A 575 1.66 26.90 26.29
CA SER A 575 2.60 27.28 27.35
C SER A 575 2.90 28.77 27.26
N ARG A 576 3.74 29.31 28.16
CA ARG A 576 4.21 30.70 28.04
C ARG A 576 4.99 30.95 26.75
N GLU A 577 5.58 29.90 26.17
CA GLU A 577 6.40 29.96 24.96
C GLU A 577 5.63 29.61 23.69
N ARG A 578 4.43 29.02 23.81
CA ARG A 578 3.60 28.61 22.67
C ARG A 578 2.15 29.01 22.90
N SER A 579 1.65 29.87 22.02
CA SER A 579 0.25 30.29 22.06
C SER A 579 -0.70 29.11 21.80
N ALA A 580 -1.98 29.29 22.15
CA ALA A 580 -3.00 28.31 21.82
C ALA A 580 -3.10 28.09 20.29
N ASP A 581 -2.98 29.16 19.52
CA ASP A 581 -3.03 29.11 18.05
C ASP A 581 -1.84 28.32 17.46
N ASP A 582 -0.64 28.51 18.00
CA ASP A 582 0.55 27.74 17.59
C ASP A 582 0.33 26.23 17.80
N VAL A 583 -0.26 25.87 18.94
CA VAL A 583 -0.56 24.48 19.26
C VAL A 583 -1.62 23.92 18.31
N LEU A 584 -2.71 24.66 18.05
CA LEU A 584 -3.75 24.24 17.12
C LEU A 584 -3.21 24.05 15.69
N ASN A 585 -2.27 24.89 15.26
CA ASN A 585 -1.65 24.80 13.94
C ASN A 585 -0.79 23.55 13.75
N VAL A 586 -0.24 22.98 14.83
CA VAL A 586 0.56 21.74 14.75
C VAL A 586 -0.24 20.47 15.01
N ILE A 587 -1.50 20.56 15.48
CA ILE A 587 -2.38 19.39 15.69
C ILE A 587 -2.44 18.45 14.48
N PRO A 588 -2.56 18.92 13.22
CA PRO A 588 -2.60 18.05 12.06
C PRO A 588 -1.35 17.16 11.90
N ALA A 589 -0.20 17.58 12.45
CA ALA A 589 0.98 16.72 12.44
C ALA A 589 0.77 15.47 13.32
N TYR A 590 0.03 15.59 14.42
CA TYR A 590 -0.19 14.51 15.39
C TYR A 590 -1.35 13.58 15.02
N GLU A 591 -1.79 13.54 13.75
CA GLU A 591 -2.88 12.66 13.27
C GLU A 591 -2.69 11.20 13.72
N SER A 592 -1.47 10.68 13.65
CA SER A 592 -1.12 9.32 14.11
C SER A 592 -1.49 9.07 15.58
N SER A 593 -1.36 10.09 16.44
CA SER A 593 -1.70 10.03 17.86
C SER A 593 -3.20 9.93 18.10
N PHE A 594 -3.99 10.68 17.31
CA PHE A 594 -5.45 10.59 17.35
C PHE A 594 -5.91 9.23 16.86
N THR A 595 -5.40 8.81 15.70
CA THR A 595 -5.77 7.52 15.13
C THR A 595 -5.42 6.41 16.10
N ALA A 596 -4.22 6.35 16.66
CA ALA A 596 -3.80 5.32 17.62
C ALA A 596 -4.78 5.15 18.80
N MET A 597 -5.37 6.24 19.28
CA MET A 597 -6.27 6.25 20.45
C MET A 597 -7.76 6.20 20.10
N TYR A 598 -8.12 6.23 18.82
CA TYR A 598 -9.51 6.21 18.37
C TYR A 598 -9.95 4.81 17.98
N ASP A 599 -11.04 4.35 18.60
CA ASP A 599 -11.69 3.09 18.23
C ASP A 599 -12.56 3.29 16.99
N ASN A 600 -12.12 2.71 15.87
CA ASN A 600 -12.85 2.66 14.60
C ASN A 600 -13.21 1.21 14.21
N SER A 601 -13.24 0.29 15.18
CA SER A 601 -13.54 -1.13 14.97
C SER A 601 -14.92 -1.36 14.32
N ASN A 602 -15.94 -0.58 14.69
CA ASN A 602 -17.28 -0.65 14.09
C ASN A 602 -17.26 -0.34 12.59
N ALA A 603 -16.57 0.74 12.19
CA ALA A 603 -16.41 1.09 10.78
C ALA A 603 -15.64 0.00 10.02
N PHE A 604 -14.61 -0.60 10.65
CA PHE A 604 -13.87 -1.71 10.07
C PHE A 604 -14.72 -2.97 9.90
N MET A 605 -15.61 -3.29 10.85
CA MET A 605 -16.54 -4.42 10.68
C MET A 605 -17.53 -4.20 9.54
N LYS A 606 -18.04 -2.97 9.38
CA LYS A 606 -18.84 -2.61 8.21
C LYS A 606 -18.04 -2.82 6.91
N TYR A 607 -16.78 -2.41 6.89
CA TYR A 607 -15.87 -2.66 5.76
C TYR A 607 -15.73 -4.15 5.45
N ILE A 608 -15.46 -5.00 6.45
CA ILE A 608 -15.35 -6.45 6.25
C ILE A 608 -16.67 -7.05 5.77
N ALA A 609 -17.80 -6.65 6.36
CA ALA A 609 -19.12 -7.17 5.99
C ALA A 609 -19.50 -6.84 4.55
N VAL A 610 -19.16 -5.63 4.08
CA VAL A 610 -19.45 -5.16 2.71
C VAL A 610 -18.49 -5.80 1.70
N ASN A 611 -17.19 -5.80 1.96
CA ASN A 611 -16.18 -6.16 0.96
C ASN A 611 -15.81 -7.65 0.96
N LEU A 612 -15.81 -8.31 2.13
CA LEU A 612 -15.45 -9.72 2.25
C LEU A 612 -16.65 -10.61 2.58
N GLY A 613 -17.67 -10.08 3.25
CA GLY A 613 -18.82 -10.84 3.74
C GLY A 613 -19.47 -11.77 2.71
N PRO A 614 -19.78 -11.33 1.47
CA PRO A 614 -20.33 -12.21 0.45
C PRO A 614 -19.41 -13.40 0.11
N SER A 615 -18.12 -13.16 -0.10
CA SER A 615 -17.16 -14.22 -0.41
C SER A 615 -16.97 -15.18 0.77
N LEU A 616 -16.88 -14.66 2.00
CA LEU A 616 -16.75 -15.49 3.20
C LEU A 616 -17.93 -16.46 3.34
N ARG A 617 -19.16 -15.96 3.21
CA ARG A 617 -20.38 -16.79 3.26
C ARG A 617 -20.41 -17.85 2.17
N ASN A 618 -20.06 -17.48 0.93
CA ASN A 618 -20.07 -18.40 -0.21
C ASN A 618 -19.11 -19.58 -0.04
N HIS A 619 -18.09 -19.44 0.80
CA HIS A 619 -17.06 -20.45 1.01
C HIS A 619 -17.07 -21.09 2.40
N GLY A 620 -18.09 -20.81 3.23
CA GLY A 620 -18.17 -21.34 4.60
C GLY A 620 -17.03 -20.86 5.49
N LEU A 621 -16.58 -19.63 5.28
CA LEU A 621 -15.49 -18.99 6.01
C LEU A 621 -16.05 -17.97 6.99
N GLU A 622 -15.36 -17.78 8.10
CA GLU A 622 -15.69 -16.78 9.11
C GLU A 622 -14.47 -15.95 9.50
N TYR A 623 -14.75 -14.70 9.81
CA TYR A 623 -13.79 -13.80 10.44
C TYR A 623 -13.57 -14.23 11.89
N ARG A 624 -12.33 -14.37 12.32
CA ARG A 624 -12.03 -14.67 13.72
C ARG A 624 -12.27 -13.44 14.58
N VAL A 625 -13.15 -13.58 15.57
CA VAL A 625 -13.42 -12.54 16.57
C VAL A 625 -12.18 -12.23 17.41
N ARG A 626 -11.30 -13.22 17.58
CA ARG A 626 -9.99 -13.08 18.21
C ARG A 626 -8.91 -13.72 17.36
N ASN A 627 -7.92 -12.94 17.01
CA ASN A 627 -6.76 -13.39 16.23
C ASN A 627 -5.71 -14.06 17.13
N SER A 628 -5.15 -15.19 16.69
CA SER A 628 -4.09 -15.91 17.42
C SER A 628 -2.68 -15.60 16.92
N ILE A 629 -2.51 -15.14 15.68
CA ILE A 629 -1.24 -14.84 15.00
C ILE A 629 -0.94 -13.34 15.07
N VAL A 630 -1.85 -12.51 14.53
CA VAL A 630 -1.64 -11.07 14.36
C VAL A 630 -2.63 -10.25 15.19
N PRO A 631 -2.25 -9.14 15.84
CA PRO A 631 -3.24 -8.32 16.53
C PRO A 631 -4.17 -7.66 15.52
N HIS A 632 -5.45 -7.50 15.85
CA HIS A 632 -6.41 -6.80 15.00
C HIS A 632 -5.96 -5.38 14.64
N ARG A 633 -5.21 -4.78 15.54
CA ARG A 633 -4.67 -3.43 15.44
C ARG A 633 -3.20 -3.44 15.83
N LEU A 634 -2.40 -2.64 15.11
CA LEU A 634 -0.99 -2.43 15.48
C LEU A 634 -0.88 -1.99 16.94
N GLY A 635 0.08 -2.52 17.70
CA GLY A 635 0.28 -2.17 19.11
C GLY A 635 -0.75 -2.73 20.09
N ALA A 636 -1.84 -3.36 19.62
CA ALA A 636 -2.75 -4.08 20.51
C ALA A 636 -2.18 -5.45 20.90
N LYS A 637 -2.76 -6.05 21.94
CA LYS A 637 -2.46 -7.41 22.38
C LYS A 637 -3.00 -8.41 21.35
N VAL A 638 -2.25 -9.48 21.06
CA VAL A 638 -2.80 -10.64 20.33
C VAL A 638 -3.88 -11.30 21.19
N ASP A 639 -4.91 -11.88 20.58
CA ASP A 639 -6.15 -12.37 21.23
C ASP A 639 -7.04 -11.27 21.86
N ALA A 640 -6.64 -10.00 21.78
CA ALA A 640 -7.49 -8.90 22.24
C ALA A 640 -8.74 -8.76 21.37
N PRO A 641 -9.86 -8.25 21.93
CA PRO A 641 -11.06 -7.98 21.14
C PRO A 641 -10.77 -6.94 20.05
N LEU A 642 -11.60 -6.92 19.01
CA LEU A 642 -11.43 -6.04 17.84
C LEU A 642 -11.32 -4.54 18.17
N ASN A 643 -12.01 -4.09 19.22
CA ASN A 643 -12.01 -2.71 19.69
C ASN A 643 -10.82 -2.36 20.61
N ALA A 644 -9.92 -3.32 20.86
CA ALA A 644 -8.75 -3.08 21.69
C ALA A 644 -7.85 -2.00 21.06
N LEU A 645 -7.56 -0.99 21.86
CA LEU A 645 -6.59 0.05 21.51
C LEU A 645 -5.16 -0.43 21.77
N PRO A 646 -4.16 0.20 21.14
CA PRO A 646 -2.76 -0.05 21.45
C PRO A 646 -2.47 0.23 22.94
N ASP A 647 -1.67 -0.63 23.57
CA ASP A 647 -1.31 -0.52 24.99
C ASP A 647 0.16 -0.12 25.13
N PHE A 648 0.40 1.14 25.51
CA PHE A 648 1.74 1.67 25.78
C PHE A 648 1.84 2.02 27.26
N SER A 649 2.65 1.27 27.99
CA SER A 649 2.78 1.40 29.45
C SER A 649 3.43 2.71 29.92
N ASP A 650 4.16 3.40 29.05
CA ASP A 650 4.96 4.57 29.39
C ASP A 650 5.15 5.50 28.18
N ALA A 651 5.65 6.70 28.46
CA ALA A 651 5.90 7.74 27.46
C ALA A 651 6.94 7.34 26.42
N GLU A 652 7.92 6.50 26.78
CA GLU A 652 8.97 6.05 25.87
C GLU A 652 8.41 5.10 24.82
N ARG A 653 7.62 4.10 25.23
CA ARG A 653 6.95 3.17 24.31
C ARG A 653 5.96 3.89 23.39
N TRP A 654 5.23 4.87 23.93
CA TRP A 654 4.39 5.76 23.12
C TRP A 654 5.23 6.48 22.07
N TYR A 655 6.31 7.13 22.49
CA TYR A 655 7.20 7.89 21.61
C TYR A 655 7.79 7.01 20.51
N LEU A 656 8.39 5.88 20.86
CA LEU A 656 9.04 4.98 19.89
C LEU A 656 8.04 4.45 18.85
N ASN A 657 6.85 4.02 19.29
CA ASN A 657 5.88 3.41 18.38
C ASN A 657 5.10 4.46 17.57
N VAL A 658 4.56 5.47 18.23
CA VAL A 658 3.61 6.42 17.61
C VAL A 658 4.36 7.54 16.90
N ASN A 659 5.31 8.17 17.58
CA ASN A 659 5.99 9.36 17.06
C ASN A 659 7.21 9.00 16.19
N LEU A 660 8.05 8.04 16.63
CA LEU A 660 9.30 7.73 15.95
C LEU A 660 9.13 6.84 14.71
N VAL A 661 8.26 5.83 14.70
CA VAL A 661 8.02 5.04 13.48
C VAL A 661 7.11 5.78 12.50
N GLY A 662 6.17 6.60 13.01
CA GLY A 662 5.31 7.45 12.18
C GLY A 662 4.39 6.65 11.24
N ARG A 663 3.66 5.68 11.81
CA ARG A 663 2.63 4.87 11.12
C ARG A 663 1.30 5.64 11.02
N GLY A 664 0.41 5.18 10.14
CA GLY A 664 -0.94 5.73 10.03
C GLY A 664 -1.86 5.35 11.21
N TRP A 665 -1.65 4.18 11.81
CA TRP A 665 -2.47 3.57 12.87
C TRP A 665 -3.91 3.20 12.46
N VAL A 666 -4.23 3.41 11.18
CA VAL A 666 -5.44 2.93 10.52
C VAL A 666 -5.30 1.49 10.08
N GLU A 667 -4.08 0.96 9.95
CA GLU A 667 -3.84 -0.39 9.46
C GLU A 667 -4.52 -1.44 10.36
N ARG A 668 -5.17 -2.42 9.75
CA ARG A 668 -5.87 -3.51 10.45
C ARG A 668 -5.38 -4.85 9.97
N SER A 669 -5.28 -5.79 10.89
CA SER A 669 -5.00 -7.20 10.57
C SER A 669 -6.21 -8.05 10.94
N PHE A 670 -6.36 -9.18 10.29
CA PHE A 670 -7.47 -10.09 10.54
C PHE A 670 -7.11 -11.52 10.19
N GLU A 671 -7.78 -12.45 10.86
CA GLU A 671 -7.69 -13.87 10.55
C GLU A 671 -9.03 -14.38 10.04
N ILE A 672 -8.97 -15.22 9.01
CA ILE A 672 -10.13 -15.94 8.49
C ILE A 672 -9.87 -17.43 8.68
N SER A 673 -10.89 -18.15 9.14
CA SER A 673 -10.87 -19.62 9.23
C SER A 673 -12.16 -20.22 8.69
N ARG A 674 -12.17 -21.54 8.44
CA ARG A 674 -13.41 -22.26 8.12
C ARG A 674 -14.32 -22.30 9.35
N LEU A 675 -15.62 -22.17 9.12
CA LEU A 675 -16.65 -22.38 10.13
C LEU A 675 -16.43 -23.78 10.74
N ARG A 676 -16.16 -23.88 12.04
CA ARG A 676 -16.20 -25.18 12.71
C ARG A 676 -17.64 -25.66 12.60
N ALA A 677 -17.88 -26.80 11.94
CA ALA A 677 -19.14 -27.50 12.08
C ALA A 677 -19.36 -27.65 13.58
N ALA A 678 -20.49 -27.12 14.08
CA ALA A 678 -20.87 -27.35 15.47
C ALA A 678 -20.78 -28.85 15.68
N ILE A 679 -19.87 -29.28 16.55
CA ILE A 679 -19.90 -30.64 17.08
C ILE A 679 -21.23 -30.66 17.82
N THR A 680 -22.27 -31.17 17.15
CA THR A 680 -23.49 -31.60 17.83
C THR A 680 -23.01 -32.54 18.91
N ALA A 681 -23.12 -32.07 20.16
CA ALA A 681 -22.94 -32.92 21.32
C ALA A 681 -23.77 -34.19 21.06
N PRO A 682 -23.21 -35.39 21.22
CA PRO A 682 -24.01 -36.59 21.12
C PRO A 682 -25.16 -36.45 22.11
N GLU A 683 -26.39 -36.63 21.63
CA GLU A 683 -27.57 -36.76 22.49
C GLU A 683 -27.22 -37.74 23.61
N PRO A 684 -27.53 -37.41 24.88
CA PRO A 684 -27.36 -38.37 25.95
C PRO A 684 -28.23 -39.58 25.60
N GLN A 685 -27.57 -40.71 25.32
CA GLN A 685 -28.25 -41.99 25.28
C GLN A 685 -28.80 -42.22 26.69
N ASP A 686 -30.13 -42.21 26.81
CA ASP A 686 -30.86 -42.68 27.98
C ASP A 686 -30.50 -44.15 28.22
N VAL A 687 -29.43 -44.36 28.97
CA VAL A 687 -29.14 -45.61 29.65
C VAL A 687 -29.77 -45.48 31.02
N ASN A 688 -30.97 -46.03 31.19
CA ASN A 688 -31.41 -46.79 32.37
C ASN A 688 -32.94 -46.97 32.40
N ALA A 689 -33.40 -48.13 31.92
CA ALA A 689 -34.65 -48.73 32.38
C ALA A 689 -34.60 -50.26 32.20
N ALA A 690 -33.79 -50.94 33.02
CA ALA A 690 -34.00 -52.35 33.33
C ALA A 690 -33.32 -52.71 34.66
N GLY A 691 -34.15 -53.08 35.64
CA GLY A 691 -33.77 -53.95 36.75
C GLY A 691 -33.32 -53.22 38.02
N GLU A 692 -34.20 -53.14 39.01
CA GLU A 692 -34.14 -54.01 40.20
C GLU A 692 -35.24 -53.64 41.20
N ALA A 693 -36.03 -54.65 41.58
CA ALA A 693 -36.93 -54.61 42.72
C ALA A 693 -36.18 -55.12 43.97
N PRO A 694 -36.56 -54.68 45.18
CA PRO A 694 -36.39 -55.51 46.35
C PRO A 694 -37.73 -55.83 47.01
N GLY A 695 -37.87 -57.11 47.35
CA GLY A 695 -38.81 -57.55 48.38
C GLY A 695 -38.28 -57.26 49.78
N SER A 696 -39.21 -57.42 50.72
CA SER A 696 -39.19 -57.16 52.18
C SER A 696 -39.25 -55.70 52.60
#